data_AF-A0A0B6Z6L4-F1
#
_entry.id   AF-A0A0B6Z6L4-F1
#
_cell.length_a   1.000
_cell.length_b   1.000
_cell.length_c   1.000
_cell.angle_alpha   90.00
_cell.angle_beta   90.00
_cell.angle_gamma   90.00
#
_symmetry.space_group_name_H-M   'P 1'
#
loop_
_entity.id
_entity.type
_entity.pdbx_description
1 polymer ?
#
loop_
_entity_poly.entity_id
_entity_poly.type
_entity_poly.pdbx_seq_one_letter_code
_entity_poly.pdbx_strand_id
1 'polypeptide(L)'
;WPRNLPICAHAEGTTTAAVILLAELFQRSLHICHVARKSEIIVIRAAKERGLQITCEVAPHHLFLTTEDLVTIGSGCGQVKPPLVSKEDQQALWDNLDIIDCFATDHAPHTVQEKNGPNPPPGFPGLETMLPLLLTAVNEGRLTIEDIVLRLHTNPRRIFNLPEQLNTYVEVDLDHKWVIPAAMPYTKSKWTPFAGRAVQGIVRRVVVNGEVAVVDGQVLANPGQGRDVKSLSVTLPLAKGAETLGTQLTVQIPVIGTTQLFSEPASPRKNITTHTDKPIPYPPPRTPKLSESSPFSFVDVSRDIHAGHVDMQRHMHPTAATQYMSGLSSSSSLQPVGFHHFTPGLTGHHVVSVMSFNKHQLSQIFNLAHNYKVAVSKDRPLDHVLKGKVLASMFFEVSTRTSCSFTVAMQRLGGTVVQFNEITSSAMKGETLEDTVSMMAGYADIIVIRHPKYGAVQAASKISRKPVVNAGDGIGEHPTQALLDVFTIREEIGTVNELTITFVGDLRNGRTVHSLAKLLTLYRVNLRYVSIPGLEMPEDILNLVKSRGIRQDYFSNLEQALPDTDVLYMTRIQKERFENMEEYNMACNQMILTPELMTFAKKRMVVMHPLPRVFEISPSIDTDPRAAYFRQAENGMYVRMALLALILGRC
;
A
#
# COMPACT_ATOMS: atom_id res chain seq x y z
N TRP A 1 17.90 1.39 32.88
CA TRP A 1 17.41 1.20 31.50
C TRP A 1 17.16 -0.28 31.24
N PRO A 2 16.00 -0.68 30.68
CA PRO A 2 15.70 -2.10 30.38
C PRO A 2 16.79 -2.75 29.52
N ARG A 3 17.16 -4.01 29.77
CA ARG A 3 18.26 -4.68 29.01
C ARG A 3 17.90 -4.96 27.55
N ASN A 4 16.62 -5.14 27.26
CA ASN A 4 16.05 -5.45 25.94
C ASN A 4 15.78 -4.22 25.05
N LEU A 5 16.25 -3.03 25.44
CA LEU A 5 16.14 -1.81 24.65
C LEU A 5 17.51 -1.11 24.57
N PRO A 6 17.87 -0.55 23.40
CA PRO A 6 19.07 0.27 23.28
C PRO A 6 18.92 1.55 24.12
N ILE A 7 20.04 2.07 24.60
CA ILE A 7 20.12 3.43 25.14
C ILE A 7 20.23 4.36 23.93
N CYS A 8 19.28 5.28 23.76
CA CYS A 8 19.40 6.34 22.75
C CYS A 8 20.27 7.48 23.30
N ALA A 9 21.26 7.93 22.54
CA ALA A 9 22.19 8.97 22.96
C ALA A 9 22.50 9.94 21.80
N HIS A 10 22.17 11.22 22.00
CA HIS A 10 22.78 12.31 21.24
C HIS A 10 24.23 12.47 21.73
N ALA A 11 25.19 12.13 20.87
CA ALA A 11 26.61 12.25 21.17
C ALA A 11 27.34 12.86 19.97
N GLU A 12 28.26 13.79 20.23
CA GLU A 12 29.00 14.52 19.20
C GLU A 12 30.50 14.41 19.41
N GLY A 13 31.25 14.23 18.31
CA GLY A 13 32.70 14.12 18.28
C GLY A 13 33.28 13.09 19.26
N THR A 14 34.16 13.54 20.16
CA THR A 14 34.80 12.69 21.18
C THR A 14 33.81 12.07 22.16
N THR A 15 32.64 12.70 22.37
CA THR A 15 31.55 12.16 23.21
C THR A 15 31.05 10.82 22.66
N THR A 16 31.00 10.67 21.34
CA THR A 16 30.52 9.45 20.67
C THR A 16 31.41 8.26 21.00
N ALA A 17 32.74 8.44 20.98
CA ALA A 17 33.70 7.43 21.42
C ALA A 17 33.57 7.10 22.93
N ALA A 18 33.35 8.11 23.77
CA ALA A 18 33.16 7.91 25.21
C ALA A 18 31.87 7.13 25.56
N VAL A 19 30.75 7.44 24.90
CA VAL A 19 29.48 6.73 25.09
C VAL A 19 29.55 5.30 24.54
N ILE A 20 30.26 5.09 23.42
CA ILE A 20 30.56 3.74 22.90
C ILE A 20 31.39 2.91 23.90
N LEU A 21 32.43 3.50 24.51
CA LEU A 21 33.24 2.83 25.54
C LEU A 21 32.40 2.48 26.78
N LEU A 22 31.53 3.38 27.24
CA LEU A 22 30.61 3.09 28.35
C LEU A 22 29.61 1.98 27.97
N ALA A 23 29.14 1.95 26.73
CA ALA A 23 28.27 0.87 26.24
C ALA A 23 28.99 -0.50 26.20
N GLU A 24 30.27 -0.54 25.81
CA GLU A 24 31.12 -1.74 25.89
C GLU A 24 31.27 -2.21 27.35
N LEU A 25 31.70 -1.31 28.25
CA LEU A 25 31.98 -1.61 29.66
C LEU A 25 30.76 -2.12 30.43
N PHE A 26 29.58 -1.57 30.17
CA PHE A 26 28.33 -1.98 30.83
C PHE A 26 27.51 -3.02 30.02
N GLN A 27 28.06 -3.56 28.94
CA GLN A 27 27.42 -4.53 28.03
C GLN A 27 26.00 -4.08 27.60
N ARG A 28 25.92 -2.85 27.09
CA ARG A 28 24.68 -2.18 26.71
C ARG A 28 24.56 -2.03 25.20
N SER A 29 23.40 -2.40 24.67
CA SER A 29 23.01 -1.97 23.32
C SER A 29 22.83 -0.46 23.28
N LEU A 30 23.31 0.20 22.23
CA LEU A 30 23.37 1.65 22.07
C LEU A 30 22.76 2.07 20.72
N HIS A 31 22.06 3.19 20.71
CA HIS A 31 21.63 3.86 19.48
C HIS A 31 22.11 5.31 19.50
N ILE A 32 22.92 5.71 18.52
CA ILE A 32 23.51 7.05 18.44
C ILE A 32 22.64 7.91 17.54
N CYS A 33 22.04 8.94 18.14
CA CYS A 33 21.12 9.85 17.48
C CYS A 33 21.88 10.92 16.67
N HIS A 34 21.30 11.25 15.51
CA HIS A 34 21.68 12.38 14.66
C HIS A 34 23.19 12.42 14.29
N VAL A 35 23.77 11.30 13.83
CA VAL A 35 25.18 11.27 13.41
C VAL A 35 25.42 12.26 12.27
N ALA A 36 26.46 13.08 12.39
CA ALA A 36 26.69 14.21 11.49
C ALA A 36 28.10 14.24 10.87
N ARG A 37 29.12 13.71 11.56
CA ARG A 37 30.54 13.93 11.21
C ARG A 37 31.25 12.66 10.75
N LYS A 38 32.26 12.84 9.89
CA LYS A 38 33.18 11.78 9.42
C LYS A 38 33.84 11.04 10.59
N SER A 39 34.27 11.77 11.61
CA SER A 39 34.88 11.21 12.82
C SER A 39 33.92 10.36 13.67
N GLU A 40 32.63 10.67 13.66
CA GLU A 40 31.61 9.92 14.39
C GLU A 40 31.31 8.60 13.67
N ILE A 41 31.03 8.64 12.36
CA ILE A 41 30.64 7.44 11.62
C ILE A 41 31.79 6.41 11.49
N ILE A 42 33.05 6.86 11.39
CA ILE A 42 34.23 5.97 11.40
C ILE A 42 34.36 5.23 12.75
N VAL A 43 34.16 5.91 13.88
CA VAL A 43 34.21 5.28 15.21
C VAL A 43 33.05 4.30 15.39
N ILE A 44 31.87 4.62 14.84
CA ILE A 44 30.71 3.72 14.84
C ILE A 44 30.98 2.47 13.99
N ARG A 45 31.54 2.62 12.78
CA ARG A 45 31.98 1.50 11.92
C ARG A 45 32.93 0.57 12.68
N ALA A 46 34.02 1.10 13.21
CA ALA A 46 35.02 0.34 13.96
C ALA A 46 34.44 -0.36 15.21
N ALA A 47 33.40 0.22 15.83
CA ALA A 47 32.72 -0.41 16.95
C ALA A 47 31.76 -1.54 16.52
N LYS A 48 31.04 -1.39 15.41
CA LYS A 48 30.22 -2.46 14.81
C LYS A 48 31.06 -3.63 14.32
N GLU A 49 32.18 -3.37 13.65
CA GLU A 49 33.14 -4.38 13.17
C GLU A 49 33.71 -5.23 14.32
N ARG A 50 33.84 -4.64 15.51
CA ARG A 50 34.23 -5.31 16.76
C ARG A 50 33.08 -6.09 17.43
N GLY A 51 31.90 -6.15 16.82
CA GLY A 51 30.74 -6.90 17.32
C GLY A 51 29.97 -6.24 18.47
N LEU A 52 30.19 -4.95 18.75
CA LEU A 52 29.42 -4.24 19.77
C LEU A 52 27.99 -4.00 19.28
N GLN A 53 27.01 -4.06 20.19
CA GLN A 53 25.58 -3.86 19.89
C GLN A 53 25.23 -2.37 19.70
N ILE A 54 25.89 -1.72 18.74
CA ILE A 54 25.71 -0.30 18.43
C ILE A 54 24.91 -0.18 17.14
N THR A 55 24.03 0.82 17.13
CA THR A 55 23.27 1.27 15.97
C THR A 55 23.29 2.79 15.89
N CYS A 56 22.95 3.36 14.75
CA CYS A 56 22.87 4.81 14.58
C CYS A 56 21.84 5.25 13.55
N GLU A 57 21.50 6.53 13.61
CA GLU A 57 20.65 7.22 12.65
C GLU A 57 21.34 8.48 12.09
N VAL A 58 20.95 8.88 10.89
CA VAL A 58 21.34 10.16 10.27
C VAL A 58 20.09 10.98 9.98
N ALA A 59 20.19 12.30 10.12
CA ALA A 59 19.13 13.22 9.73
C ALA A 59 19.28 13.65 8.26
N PRO A 60 18.19 13.78 7.48
CA PRO A 60 18.24 14.22 6.08
C PRO A 60 18.98 15.54 5.88
N HIS A 61 18.92 16.47 6.84
CA HIS A 61 19.66 17.72 6.73
C HIS A 61 21.19 17.55 6.75
N HIS A 62 21.74 16.51 7.38
CA HIS A 62 23.17 16.19 7.28
C HIS A 62 23.54 15.46 5.97
N LEU A 63 22.61 14.72 5.37
CA LEU A 63 22.81 14.09 4.06
C LEU A 63 22.67 15.07 2.88
N PHE A 64 21.85 16.12 3.02
CA PHE A 64 21.45 16.99 1.91
C PHE A 64 21.85 18.46 2.05
N LEU A 65 22.33 18.91 3.22
CA LEU A 65 22.84 20.27 3.47
C LEU A 65 24.21 20.24 4.16
N THR A 66 24.97 21.32 3.99
CA THR A 66 26.33 21.54 4.49
C THR A 66 26.48 22.95 5.06
N THR A 67 27.67 23.31 5.51
CA THR A 67 28.03 24.70 5.82
C THR A 67 27.95 25.65 4.61
N GLU A 68 27.97 25.15 3.37
CA GLU A 68 27.83 25.98 2.15
C GLU A 68 26.40 26.56 2.03
N ASP A 69 25.39 25.78 2.40
CA ASP A 69 23.96 26.14 2.32
C ASP A 69 23.58 27.27 3.31
N LEU A 70 24.39 27.55 4.33
CA LEU A 70 24.17 28.62 5.31
C LEU A 70 24.11 30.01 4.67
N VAL A 71 24.72 30.21 3.49
CA VAL A 71 24.64 31.46 2.72
C VAL A 71 23.21 31.74 2.24
N THR A 72 22.47 30.69 1.88
CA THR A 72 21.08 30.79 1.37
C THR A 72 20.06 30.67 2.50
N ILE A 73 20.32 29.81 3.49
CA ILE A 73 19.42 29.58 4.64
C ILE A 73 19.47 30.77 5.61
N GLY A 74 20.63 31.41 5.77
CA GLY A 74 20.89 32.45 6.76
C GLY A 74 21.31 31.88 8.12
N SER A 75 22.16 32.60 8.85
CA SER A 75 22.83 32.11 10.07
C SER A 75 21.89 31.78 11.23
N GLY A 76 20.77 32.49 11.37
CA GLY A 76 19.75 32.22 12.39
C GLY A 76 18.90 30.99 12.07
N CYS A 77 18.30 30.97 10.88
CA CYS A 77 17.59 29.79 10.36
C CYS A 77 18.48 28.53 10.33
N GLY A 78 19.77 28.67 10.01
CA GLY A 78 20.74 27.58 9.94
C GLY A 78 21.15 26.96 11.28
N GLN A 79 20.69 27.48 12.43
CA GLN A 79 20.96 26.83 13.72
C GLN A 79 20.28 25.47 13.81
N VAL A 80 21.06 24.42 14.05
CA VAL A 80 20.62 23.02 14.23
C VAL A 80 21.62 22.31 15.14
N LYS A 81 21.24 21.19 15.76
CA LYS A 81 22.13 20.42 16.63
C LYS A 81 22.02 18.90 16.36
N PRO A 82 23.07 18.26 15.80
CA PRO A 82 24.38 18.82 15.47
C PRO A 82 24.32 19.96 14.43
N PRO A 83 25.29 20.90 14.44
CA PRO A 83 25.37 21.95 13.42
C PRO A 83 25.58 21.35 12.03
N LEU A 84 25.19 22.08 10.97
CA LEU A 84 25.54 21.68 9.61
C LEU A 84 27.06 21.55 9.45
N VAL A 85 27.46 20.54 8.70
CA VAL A 85 28.84 20.01 8.66
C VAL A 85 29.53 20.33 7.33
N SER A 86 30.82 20.00 7.23
CA SER A 86 31.57 20.19 5.99
C SER A 86 31.05 19.27 4.87
N LYS A 87 31.40 19.59 3.62
CA LYS A 87 31.14 18.71 2.47
C LYS A 87 31.85 17.35 2.58
N GLU A 88 33.00 17.31 3.25
CA GLU A 88 33.74 16.07 3.54
C GLU A 88 33.02 15.19 4.56
N ASP A 89 32.44 15.80 5.61
CA ASP A 89 31.61 15.10 6.59
C ASP A 89 30.34 14.52 5.94
N GLN A 90 29.64 15.34 5.14
CA GLN A 90 28.47 14.88 4.39
C GLN A 90 28.83 13.71 3.46
N GLN A 91 29.90 13.83 2.69
CA GLN A 91 30.32 12.75 1.78
C GLN A 91 30.67 11.48 2.57
N ALA A 92 31.35 11.60 3.72
CA ALA A 92 31.63 10.45 4.57
C ALA A 92 30.35 9.75 5.08
N LEU A 93 29.26 10.47 5.34
CA LEU A 93 27.96 9.84 5.67
C LEU A 93 27.40 9.03 4.49
N TRP A 94 27.53 9.54 3.26
CA TRP A 94 27.14 8.81 2.04
C TRP A 94 28.02 7.57 1.80
N ASP A 95 29.34 7.70 1.99
CA ASP A 95 30.33 6.60 1.87
C ASP A 95 30.22 5.54 3.00
N ASN A 96 29.34 5.77 3.98
CA ASN A 96 29.10 4.92 5.15
C ASN A 96 27.60 4.56 5.31
N LEU A 97 26.79 4.65 4.25
CA LEU A 97 25.36 4.29 4.31
C LEU A 97 25.12 2.85 4.80
N ASP A 98 26.04 1.93 4.53
CA ASP A 98 26.07 0.55 5.04
C ASP A 98 26.10 0.49 6.59
N ILE A 99 26.74 1.47 7.22
CA ILE A 99 26.89 1.60 8.67
C ILE A 99 25.66 2.27 9.31
N ILE A 100 24.88 3.04 8.56
CA ILE A 100 23.73 3.81 9.05
C ILE A 100 22.48 2.92 9.09
N ASP A 101 21.94 2.63 10.29
CA ASP A 101 20.76 1.75 10.43
C ASP A 101 19.44 2.45 10.10
N CYS A 102 19.33 3.75 10.37
CA CYS A 102 18.05 4.47 10.36
C CYS A 102 18.16 5.86 9.72
N PHE A 103 17.07 6.31 9.10
CA PHE A 103 16.87 7.72 8.73
C PHE A 103 15.89 8.32 9.74
N ALA A 104 16.26 9.45 10.36
CA ALA A 104 15.45 10.10 11.38
C ALA A 104 15.17 11.55 11.00
N THR A 105 13.93 12.03 11.22
CA THR A 105 13.53 13.36 10.73
C THR A 105 14.17 14.53 11.49
N ASP A 106 14.62 14.29 12.73
CA ASP A 106 14.99 15.31 13.73
C ASP A 106 14.09 16.56 13.66
N HIS A 107 12.78 16.32 13.81
CA HIS A 107 11.79 17.35 13.53
C HIS A 107 11.61 18.32 14.70
N ALA A 108 12.43 19.37 14.71
CA ALA A 108 12.35 20.51 15.62
C ALA A 108 11.89 21.80 14.87
N PRO A 109 10.58 21.98 14.61
CA PRO A 109 10.05 23.14 13.90
C PRO A 109 9.93 24.38 14.79
N HIS A 110 10.63 25.45 14.42
CA HIS A 110 10.47 26.80 14.98
C HIS A 110 10.08 27.79 13.88
N THR A 111 9.33 28.83 14.22
CA THR A 111 8.91 29.90 13.29
C THR A 111 10.11 30.72 12.79
N VAL A 112 9.97 31.36 11.62
CA VAL A 112 11.01 32.25 11.08
C VAL A 112 11.32 33.41 12.05
N GLN A 113 10.33 33.86 12.82
CA GLN A 113 10.46 34.88 13.85
C GLN A 113 11.38 34.43 15.00
N GLU A 114 11.19 33.21 15.52
CA GLU A 114 12.10 32.63 16.53
C GLU A 114 13.52 32.45 15.97
N LYS A 115 13.64 31.95 14.74
CA LYS A 115 14.92 31.70 14.07
C LYS A 115 15.69 32.98 13.71
N ASN A 116 15.02 34.12 13.63
CA ASN A 116 15.62 35.45 13.44
C ASN A 116 15.69 36.26 14.76
N GLY A 117 15.37 35.65 15.91
CA GLY A 117 15.51 36.26 17.22
C GLY A 117 16.96 36.40 17.69
N PRO A 118 17.21 37.08 18.83
CA PRO A 118 18.56 37.31 19.37
C PRO A 118 19.24 36.03 19.89
N ASN A 119 18.51 34.93 20.05
CA ASN A 119 19.03 33.61 20.39
C ASN A 119 18.25 32.53 19.61
N PRO A 120 18.60 32.27 18.33
CA PRO A 120 17.83 31.36 17.47
C PRO A 120 17.84 29.92 18.00
N PRO A 121 16.67 29.27 18.16
CA PRO A 121 16.61 27.89 18.63
C PRO A 121 17.15 26.91 17.56
N PRO A 122 17.92 25.88 17.96
CA PRO A 122 18.41 24.86 17.02
C PRO A 122 17.25 23.96 16.56
N GLY A 123 17.19 23.65 15.26
CA GLY A 123 16.22 22.70 14.73
C GLY A 123 15.68 23.07 13.35
N PHE A 124 15.20 22.07 12.61
CA PHE A 124 14.59 22.23 11.29
C PHE A 124 13.19 21.59 11.17
N PRO A 125 12.29 22.20 10.37
CA PRO A 125 11.12 21.50 9.86
C PRO A 125 11.50 20.53 8.72
N GLY A 126 11.09 19.25 8.83
CA GLY A 126 11.59 18.18 7.94
C GLY A 126 10.64 17.02 7.61
N LEU A 127 9.46 16.88 8.25
CA LEU A 127 8.55 15.75 8.00
C LEU A 127 8.10 15.67 6.53
N GLU A 128 7.70 16.81 5.96
CA GLU A 128 7.15 16.89 4.60
C GLU A 128 8.23 16.77 3.52
N THR A 129 9.50 17.07 3.84
CA THR A 129 10.61 17.09 2.87
C THR A 129 11.49 15.84 2.92
N MET A 130 11.56 15.12 4.05
CA MET A 130 12.42 13.93 4.19
C MET A 130 12.22 12.92 3.06
N LEU A 131 10.99 12.45 2.84
CA LEU A 131 10.75 11.39 1.86
C LEU A 131 10.99 11.89 0.42
N PRO A 132 10.48 13.07 -0.02
CA PRO A 132 10.86 13.65 -1.31
C PRO A 132 12.37 13.79 -1.55
N LEU A 133 13.16 14.16 -0.53
CA LEU A 133 14.62 14.22 -0.64
C LEU A 133 15.24 12.83 -0.82
N LEU A 134 14.81 11.83 -0.03
CA LEU A 134 15.27 10.45 -0.16
C LEU A 134 14.86 9.83 -1.51
N LEU A 135 13.64 10.08 -1.99
CA LEU A 135 13.19 9.67 -3.33
C LEU A 135 13.97 10.38 -4.45
N THR A 136 14.41 11.62 -4.23
CA THR A 136 15.30 12.32 -5.17
C THR A 136 16.65 11.61 -5.21
N ALA A 137 17.23 11.22 -4.07
CA ALA A 137 18.45 10.41 -4.04
C ALA A 137 18.30 9.01 -4.67
N VAL A 138 17.10 8.42 -4.67
CA VAL A 138 16.82 7.18 -5.44
C VAL A 138 16.84 7.47 -6.94
N ASN A 139 16.21 8.56 -7.39
CA ASN A 139 16.26 9.00 -8.79
C ASN A 139 17.66 9.44 -9.24
N GLU A 140 18.51 9.93 -8.32
CA GLU A 140 19.94 10.19 -8.53
C GLU A 140 20.81 8.90 -8.54
N GLY A 141 20.24 7.72 -8.26
CA GLY A 141 20.96 6.45 -8.18
C GLY A 141 21.84 6.27 -6.93
N ARG A 142 21.62 7.10 -5.90
CA ARG A 142 22.41 7.14 -4.64
C ARG A 142 21.78 6.32 -3.50
N LEU A 143 20.53 5.91 -3.68
CA LEU A 143 19.77 5.01 -2.79
C LEU A 143 18.92 4.06 -3.63
N THR A 144 18.50 2.94 -3.04
CA THR A 144 17.38 2.13 -3.53
C THR A 144 16.09 2.42 -2.76
N ILE A 145 14.93 1.96 -3.23
CA ILE A 145 13.69 1.99 -2.43
C ILE A 145 13.83 1.07 -1.22
N GLU A 146 14.53 -0.03 -1.39
CA GLU A 146 14.91 -1.01 -0.37
C GLU A 146 15.74 -0.37 0.74
N ASP A 147 16.68 0.54 0.42
CA ASP A 147 17.44 1.32 1.40
C ASP A 147 16.56 2.23 2.27
N ILE A 148 15.53 2.84 1.65
CA ILE A 148 14.55 3.68 2.35
C ILE A 148 13.66 2.81 3.26
N VAL A 149 13.13 1.70 2.76
CA VAL A 149 12.30 0.76 3.56
C VAL A 149 13.12 0.14 4.70
N LEU A 150 14.38 -0.20 4.45
CA LEU A 150 15.31 -0.71 5.46
C LEU A 150 15.48 0.30 6.60
N ARG A 151 15.71 1.58 6.29
CA ARG A 151 16.09 2.61 7.26
C ARG A 151 14.92 3.41 7.86
N LEU A 152 13.73 3.40 7.24
CA LEU A 152 12.52 4.02 7.79
C LEU A 152 11.54 3.02 8.45
N HIS A 153 11.63 1.72 8.14
CA HIS A 153 10.72 0.71 8.67
C HIS A 153 11.45 -0.48 9.31
N THR A 154 12.23 -1.24 8.54
CA THR A 154 12.70 -2.57 8.96
C THR A 154 13.70 -2.50 10.12
N ASN A 155 14.70 -1.62 10.05
CA ASN A 155 15.65 -1.41 11.13
C ASN A 155 15.03 -0.72 12.36
N PRO A 156 14.27 0.39 12.26
CA PRO A 156 13.56 0.96 13.40
C PRO A 156 12.70 -0.06 14.16
N ARG A 157 11.96 -0.91 13.42
CA ARG A 157 11.16 -1.99 14.00
C ARG A 157 12.01 -3.01 14.76
N ARG A 158 13.11 -3.48 14.16
CA ARG A 158 14.08 -4.43 14.76
C ARG A 158 14.75 -3.84 16.01
N ILE A 159 15.22 -2.59 15.94
CA ILE A 159 16.05 -1.93 16.96
C ILE A 159 15.22 -1.56 18.20
N PHE A 160 13.98 -1.12 18.01
CA PHE A 160 13.09 -0.69 19.11
C PHE A 160 12.03 -1.72 19.50
N ASN A 161 12.15 -2.95 18.97
CA ASN A 161 11.24 -4.09 19.17
C ASN A 161 9.76 -3.72 18.99
N LEU A 162 9.43 -3.18 17.82
CA LEU A 162 8.06 -2.80 17.45
C LEU A 162 7.33 -3.96 16.77
N PRO A 163 6.00 -4.08 16.92
CA PRO A 163 5.22 -5.11 16.24
C PRO A 163 5.13 -4.88 14.72
N GLU A 164 4.67 -5.92 14.02
CA GLU A 164 4.24 -5.88 12.62
C GLU A 164 3.08 -4.87 12.44
N GLN A 165 3.11 -4.07 11.37
CA GLN A 165 2.04 -3.12 11.04
C GLN A 165 1.57 -3.33 9.59
N LEU A 166 1.09 -4.55 9.27
CA LEU A 166 0.74 -4.99 7.91
C LEU A 166 -0.16 -4.04 7.12
N ASN A 167 -1.03 -3.31 7.81
CA ASN A 167 -2.00 -2.39 7.21
C ASN A 167 -1.48 -0.92 7.14
N THR A 168 -0.20 -0.67 7.43
CA THR A 168 0.44 0.65 7.39
C THR A 168 1.45 0.69 6.24
N TYR A 169 1.22 1.54 5.23
CA TYR A 169 2.08 1.68 4.06
C TYR A 169 1.95 3.08 3.42
N VAL A 170 2.90 3.43 2.55
CA VAL A 170 2.92 4.71 1.82
C VAL A 170 2.92 4.40 0.31
N GLU A 171 1.97 4.97 -0.43
CA GLU A 171 2.00 5.00 -1.90
C GLU A 171 2.74 6.27 -2.32
N VAL A 172 3.76 6.13 -3.16
CA VAL A 172 4.55 7.25 -3.71
C VAL A 172 4.50 7.22 -5.23
N ASP A 173 4.54 8.40 -5.82
CA ASP A 173 4.81 8.61 -7.25
C ASP A 173 6.27 9.03 -7.34
N LEU A 174 7.09 8.21 -7.99
CA LEU A 174 8.54 8.36 -8.08
C LEU A 174 8.98 9.33 -9.18
N ASP A 175 8.10 9.65 -10.12
CA ASP A 175 8.40 10.42 -11.33
C ASP A 175 7.99 11.89 -11.20
N HIS A 176 7.13 12.22 -10.23
CA HIS A 176 6.67 13.59 -10.01
C HIS A 176 7.82 14.55 -9.65
N LYS A 177 8.16 15.42 -10.60
CA LYS A 177 9.14 16.51 -10.42
C LYS A 177 8.45 17.77 -9.95
N TRP A 178 8.95 18.35 -8.85
CA TRP A 178 8.44 19.58 -8.27
C TRP A 178 9.55 20.36 -7.57
N VAL A 179 9.26 21.59 -7.15
CA VAL A 179 10.19 22.44 -6.39
C VAL A 179 9.61 22.65 -4.99
N ILE A 180 10.44 22.45 -3.97
CA ILE A 180 10.04 22.65 -2.58
C ILE A 180 9.71 24.14 -2.36
N PRO A 181 8.46 24.49 -1.98
CA PRO A 181 8.06 25.88 -1.79
C PRO A 181 8.73 26.51 -0.58
N ALA A 182 8.81 27.84 -0.56
CA ALA A 182 9.36 28.60 0.57
C ALA A 182 8.63 28.33 1.90
N ALA A 183 7.31 28.06 1.84
CA ALA A 183 6.48 27.65 2.97
C ALA A 183 5.79 26.31 2.65
N MET A 184 6.04 25.29 3.47
CA MET A 184 5.37 23.99 3.33
C MET A 184 3.93 24.01 3.89
N PRO A 185 2.99 23.25 3.29
CA PRO A 185 1.57 23.34 3.61
C PRO A 185 1.22 22.90 5.04
N TYR A 186 1.86 21.86 5.61
CA TYR A 186 1.44 21.30 6.90
C TYR A 186 2.27 21.75 8.11
N THR A 187 3.56 22.04 7.94
CA THR A 187 4.40 22.47 9.07
C THR A 187 3.91 23.78 9.66
N LYS A 188 3.92 23.87 11.00
CA LYS A 188 3.50 25.06 11.75
C LYS A 188 4.49 26.22 11.64
N SER A 189 5.76 25.94 11.34
CA SER A 189 6.80 26.95 11.18
C SER A 189 6.65 27.80 9.90
N LYS A 190 5.95 27.26 8.88
CA LYS A 190 5.76 27.87 7.55
C LYS A 190 7.06 28.25 6.81
N TRP A 191 8.13 27.49 7.03
CA TRP A 191 9.34 27.54 6.20
C TRP A 191 10.00 26.16 6.10
N THR A 192 11.04 26.04 5.28
CA THR A 192 11.92 24.86 5.22
C THR A 192 13.32 25.25 4.72
N PRO A 193 14.42 24.66 5.26
CA PRO A 193 15.78 24.92 4.77
C PRO A 193 16.03 24.38 3.35
N PHE A 194 15.09 23.60 2.79
CA PHE A 194 15.15 23.05 1.44
C PHE A 194 14.38 23.90 0.40
N ALA A 195 13.95 25.11 0.76
CA ALA A 195 13.17 25.99 -0.11
C ALA A 195 13.89 26.25 -1.45
N GLY A 196 13.15 26.18 -2.56
CA GLY A 196 13.68 26.36 -3.92
C GLY A 196 14.42 25.14 -4.48
N ARG A 197 14.65 24.07 -3.70
CA ARG A 197 15.28 22.83 -4.19
C ARG A 197 14.31 22.07 -5.10
N ALA A 198 14.76 21.72 -6.31
CA ALA A 198 14.07 20.77 -7.16
C ALA A 198 14.19 19.35 -6.57
N VAL A 199 13.10 18.59 -6.60
CA VAL A 199 13.01 17.23 -6.10
C VAL A 199 12.19 16.36 -7.05
N GLN A 200 12.46 15.06 -7.03
CA GLN A 200 11.73 14.06 -7.80
C GLN A 200 11.22 12.97 -6.85
N GLY A 201 9.89 12.80 -6.83
CA GLY A 201 9.18 11.93 -5.89
C GLY A 201 8.18 12.70 -5.03
N ILE A 202 6.97 12.17 -4.87
CA ILE A 202 5.93 12.74 -4.00
C ILE A 202 5.10 11.64 -3.33
N VAL A 203 4.60 11.93 -2.13
CA VAL A 203 3.65 11.06 -1.41
C VAL A 203 2.27 11.18 -2.07
N ARG A 204 1.78 10.08 -2.64
CA ARG A 204 0.43 9.96 -3.20
C ARG A 204 -0.59 9.49 -2.18
N ARG A 205 -0.20 8.60 -1.27
CA ARG A 205 -1.05 8.14 -0.18
C ARG A 205 -0.23 7.77 1.05
N VAL A 206 -0.78 8.02 2.23
CA VAL A 206 -0.33 7.36 3.47
C VAL A 206 -1.52 6.57 4.00
N VAL A 207 -1.30 5.30 4.31
CA VAL A 207 -2.27 4.43 4.98
C VAL A 207 -1.66 4.03 6.32
N VAL A 208 -2.42 4.16 7.41
CA VAL A 208 -2.01 3.82 8.77
C VAL A 208 -3.06 2.89 9.37
N ASN A 209 -2.66 1.67 9.72
CA ASN A 209 -3.53 0.62 10.28
C ASN A 209 -4.80 0.31 9.43
N GLY A 210 -4.74 0.56 8.12
CA GLY A 210 -5.83 0.36 7.15
C GLY A 210 -6.62 1.64 6.82
N GLU A 211 -6.42 2.73 7.57
CA GLU A 211 -7.08 4.02 7.35
C GLU A 211 -6.21 4.93 6.48
N VAL A 212 -6.80 5.57 5.46
CA VAL A 212 -6.08 6.51 4.58
C VAL A 212 -5.88 7.83 5.32
N ALA A 213 -4.65 8.08 5.79
CA ALA A 213 -4.26 9.25 6.55
C ALA A 213 -3.89 10.46 5.66
N VAL A 214 -3.42 10.22 4.43
CA VAL A 214 -3.10 11.25 3.43
C VAL A 214 -3.47 10.73 2.05
N VAL A 215 -3.99 11.58 1.15
CA VAL A 215 -4.12 11.27 -0.29
C VAL A 215 -3.90 12.53 -1.15
N ASP A 216 -3.11 12.43 -2.22
CA ASP A 216 -2.80 13.50 -3.18
C ASP A 216 -2.54 14.88 -2.54
N GLY A 217 -1.66 14.91 -1.53
CA GLY A 217 -1.29 16.12 -0.82
C GLY A 217 -2.31 16.63 0.20
N GLN A 218 -3.46 15.97 0.39
CA GLN A 218 -4.46 16.26 1.42
C GLN A 218 -4.29 15.34 2.64
N VAL A 219 -4.10 15.90 3.84
CA VAL A 219 -4.15 15.13 5.10
C VAL A 219 -5.61 14.87 5.47
N LEU A 220 -5.97 13.59 5.65
CA LEU A 220 -7.30 13.12 6.05
C LEU A 220 -7.38 12.67 7.51
N ALA A 221 -6.24 12.36 8.14
CA ALA A 221 -6.17 12.02 9.55
C ALA A 221 -6.42 13.24 10.46
N ASN A 222 -7.08 13.02 11.59
CA ASN A 222 -7.30 14.05 12.59
C ASN A 222 -6.01 14.33 13.38
N PRO A 223 -5.73 15.59 13.78
CA PRO A 223 -4.59 15.92 14.61
C PRO A 223 -4.55 15.11 15.92
N GLY A 224 -3.37 14.59 16.28
CA GLY A 224 -3.18 13.81 17.51
C GLY A 224 -3.60 12.34 17.44
N GLN A 225 -4.03 11.83 16.28
CA GLN A 225 -4.29 10.40 16.11
C GLN A 225 -3.01 9.56 16.19
N GLY A 226 -2.98 8.61 17.11
CA GLY A 226 -1.90 7.64 17.29
C GLY A 226 -2.23 6.66 18.42
N ARG A 227 -1.48 5.55 18.51
CA ARG A 227 -1.53 4.60 19.63
C ARG A 227 -0.12 4.10 19.90
N ASP A 228 0.25 3.87 21.16
CA ASP A 228 1.53 3.24 21.46
C ASP A 228 1.52 1.77 21.05
N VAL A 229 2.17 1.45 19.94
CA VAL A 229 2.26 0.08 19.41
C VAL A 229 3.04 -0.87 20.33
N LYS A 230 3.83 -0.37 21.29
CA LYS A 230 4.49 -1.21 22.31
C LYS A 230 3.52 -1.69 23.40
N SER A 231 2.40 -0.98 23.59
CA SER A 231 1.31 -1.40 24.50
C SER A 231 0.40 -2.48 23.89
N LEU A 232 0.46 -2.66 22.56
CA LEU A 232 -0.27 -3.70 21.84
C LEU A 232 0.41 -5.06 21.99
N SER A 233 0.33 -5.63 23.19
CA SER A 233 0.67 -7.04 23.42
C SER A 233 -0.26 -7.93 22.60
N VAL A 234 0.27 -8.47 21.50
CA VAL A 234 -0.44 -9.45 20.68
C VAL A 234 -0.56 -10.75 21.47
N THR A 235 -1.67 -10.91 22.17
CA THR A 235 -2.12 -12.20 22.70
C THR A 235 -2.45 -13.10 21.52
N LEU A 236 -1.43 -13.77 20.98
CA LEU A 236 -1.60 -14.82 19.97
C LEU A 236 -2.53 -15.89 20.56
N PRO A 237 -3.68 -16.18 19.92
CA PRO A 237 -4.51 -17.28 20.36
C PRO A 237 -3.72 -18.58 20.20
N LEU A 238 -3.44 -19.28 21.30
CA LEU A 238 -2.98 -20.66 21.23
C LEU A 238 -4.02 -21.47 20.45
N ALA A 239 -3.59 -22.05 19.32
CA ALA A 239 -4.45 -22.81 18.45
C ALA A 239 -4.96 -24.07 19.18
N LYS A 240 -6.22 -24.06 19.60
CA LYS A 240 -6.90 -25.25 20.11
C LYS A 240 -7.07 -26.25 18.98
N GLY A 241 -6.33 -27.36 18.99
CA GLY A 241 -6.51 -28.41 17.98
C GLY A 241 -5.41 -29.45 17.80
N ALA A 242 -4.71 -29.86 18.87
CA ALA A 242 -3.76 -30.98 18.80
C ALA A 242 -3.57 -31.65 20.18
N GLU A 243 -4.62 -32.27 20.73
CA GLU A 243 -4.46 -33.21 21.84
C GLU A 243 -4.22 -34.62 21.32
N THR A 244 -3.13 -35.24 21.79
CA THR A 244 -3.15 -36.65 22.19
C THR A 244 -2.13 -36.89 23.30
N LEU A 245 -2.59 -37.48 24.40
CA LEU A 245 -1.73 -38.05 25.45
C LEU A 245 -1.13 -39.38 24.92
N GLY A 246 0.00 -39.90 25.42
CA GLY A 246 0.90 -39.35 26.45
C GLY A 246 1.03 -40.25 27.67
N THR A 247 1.93 -41.26 27.61
CA THR A 247 2.30 -42.16 28.72
C THR A 247 3.66 -42.82 28.42
N GLN A 248 4.57 -43.06 29.38
CA GLN A 248 4.72 -42.54 30.76
C GLN A 248 6.12 -42.89 31.29
N LEU A 249 6.67 -42.07 32.22
CA LEU A 249 7.62 -42.37 33.33
C LEU A 249 8.31 -41.04 33.72
N THR A 250 7.86 -40.27 34.74
CA THR A 250 8.22 -40.34 36.19
C THR A 250 9.75 -40.38 36.46
N VAL A 251 10.38 -39.61 37.37
CA VAL A 251 9.93 -39.01 38.65
C VAL A 251 10.69 -37.70 39.02
N GLN A 252 9.97 -36.70 39.58
CA GLN A 252 10.41 -35.59 40.48
C GLN A 252 11.42 -34.49 40.07
N ILE A 253 11.41 -33.42 40.88
CA ILE A 253 12.01 -32.09 40.71
C ILE A 253 13.14 -31.89 41.75
N PRO A 254 14.30 -31.31 41.35
CA PRO A 254 15.10 -30.43 42.20
C PRO A 254 14.95 -28.95 41.82
N VAL A 255 15.33 -28.04 42.73
CA VAL A 255 14.94 -26.62 42.70
C VAL A 255 16.14 -25.69 42.45
N ILE A 256 15.97 -24.72 41.52
CA ILE A 256 16.79 -23.51 41.26
C ILE A 256 18.23 -23.75 40.73
N GLY A 257 18.61 -22.99 39.69
CA GLY A 257 20.01 -22.81 39.28
C GLY A 257 20.20 -22.28 37.84
N THR A 258 20.54 -21.00 37.67
CA THR A 258 20.84 -20.39 36.36
C THR A 258 22.34 -20.40 36.04
N THR A 259 22.78 -20.90 34.88
CA THR A 259 23.77 -20.25 34.00
C THR A 259 24.03 -20.99 32.67
N GLN A 260 24.41 -20.25 31.62
CA GLN A 260 25.23 -20.67 30.45
C GLN A 260 24.65 -21.78 29.53
N LEU A 261 25.12 -22.02 28.29
CA LEU A 261 25.81 -21.20 27.27
C LEU A 261 25.46 -21.76 25.87
N PHE A 262 25.54 -20.96 24.81
CA PHE A 262 25.55 -21.44 23.42
C PHE A 262 26.97 -21.36 22.85
N SER A 263 27.37 -22.35 22.05
CA SER A 263 28.57 -22.31 21.18
C SER A 263 28.39 -23.20 19.95
N GLU A 264 28.98 -22.79 18.83
CA GLU A 264 28.80 -23.37 17.48
C GLU A 264 29.65 -24.65 17.25
N PRO A 265 29.54 -25.28 16.07
CA PRO A 265 30.51 -24.98 14.99
C PRO A 265 29.90 -25.00 13.56
N ALA A 266 30.58 -24.60 12.49
CA ALA A 266 31.65 -23.61 12.24
C ALA A 266 31.87 -23.51 10.70
N SER A 267 32.47 -22.42 10.20
CA SER A 267 32.82 -22.25 8.77
C SER A 267 34.28 -21.79 8.57
N PRO A 268 34.94 -22.11 7.43
CA PRO A 268 36.39 -21.97 7.28
C PRO A 268 36.87 -20.54 6.97
N ARG A 269 38.10 -20.23 7.41
CA ARG A 269 38.83 -18.97 7.14
C ARG A 269 39.99 -19.16 6.16
N LYS A 270 40.42 -18.05 5.53
CA LYS A 270 41.84 -17.74 5.30
C LYS A 270 42.13 -16.25 5.54
N ASN A 271 43.29 -15.98 6.15
CA ASN A 271 44.18 -14.80 6.15
C ASN A 271 43.53 -13.39 6.23
N ILE A 272 43.77 -12.50 7.20
CA ILE A 272 44.89 -12.16 8.12
C ILE A 272 46.08 -11.41 7.49
N THR A 273 46.15 -10.12 7.85
CA THR A 273 47.32 -9.31 8.25
C THR A 273 46.84 -8.40 9.40
N THR A 274 47.18 -8.63 10.68
CA THR A 274 48.36 -8.09 11.44
C THR A 274 48.37 -6.55 11.54
N HIS A 275 48.42 -5.88 12.71
CA HIS A 275 48.99 -6.22 14.03
C HIS A 275 48.28 -5.54 15.25
N THR A 276 48.38 -6.16 16.45
CA THR A 276 48.56 -5.63 17.86
C THR A 276 47.90 -4.31 18.34
N ASP A 277 47.43 -4.11 19.59
CA ASP A 277 47.19 -4.96 20.79
C ASP A 277 46.33 -4.21 21.86
N LYS A 278 45.93 -4.91 22.95
CA LYS A 278 45.27 -4.40 24.20
C LYS A 278 46.01 -4.98 25.44
N PRO A 279 45.79 -4.53 26.70
CA PRO A 279 45.45 -3.21 27.25
C PRO A 279 46.35 -2.83 28.48
N ILE A 280 46.06 -1.74 29.22
CA ILE A 280 46.77 -1.33 30.46
C ILE A 280 45.84 -1.38 31.70
N PRO A 281 46.27 -1.94 32.85
CA PRO A 281 45.60 -1.81 34.15
C PRO A 281 46.18 -0.68 35.05
N TYR A 282 45.36 -0.06 35.89
CA TYR A 282 45.75 1.06 36.78
C TYR A 282 45.94 0.64 38.27
N PRO A 283 46.98 1.15 38.98
CA PRO A 283 47.14 1.00 40.44
C PRO A 283 46.41 2.09 41.27
N PRO A 284 46.27 1.92 42.60
CA PRO A 284 45.50 2.83 43.48
C PRO A 284 46.34 3.99 44.10
N PRO A 285 45.70 5.07 44.59
CA PRO A 285 46.37 6.25 45.14
C PRO A 285 46.66 6.17 46.66
N ARG A 286 47.83 6.69 47.10
CA ARG A 286 48.13 7.07 48.50
C ARG A 286 49.02 8.32 48.57
N THR A 287 49.05 8.94 49.75
CA THR A 287 49.62 10.27 50.05
C THR A 287 51.15 10.27 50.28
N PRO A 288 51.84 11.44 50.23
CA PRO A 288 53.27 11.50 49.87
C PRO A 288 54.26 11.61 51.06
N LYS A 289 55.52 11.20 50.82
CA LYS A 289 56.74 11.84 51.38
C LYS A 289 58.03 11.41 50.63
N LEU A 290 58.74 12.43 50.11
CA LEU A 290 60.19 12.63 49.89
C LEU A 290 61.16 11.53 49.38
N SER A 291 61.98 11.97 48.41
CA SER A 291 63.42 11.74 48.17
C SER A 291 63.99 10.43 47.58
N GLU A 292 64.56 10.60 46.38
CA GLU A 292 65.89 10.17 45.89
C GLU A 292 66.18 8.80 45.20
N SER A 293 66.65 8.93 43.95
CA SER A 293 67.62 8.08 43.22
C SER A 293 67.16 6.82 42.44
N SER A 294 68.01 6.42 41.49
CA SER A 294 67.90 5.43 40.38
C SER A 294 69.30 4.76 40.26
N PRO A 295 69.58 3.56 39.63
CA PRO A 295 68.95 3.01 38.42
C PRO A 295 68.85 1.44 38.22
N PHE A 296 68.27 1.04 37.07
CA PHE A 296 68.23 -0.27 36.34
C PHE A 296 69.18 -1.46 36.75
N SER A 297 68.80 -2.76 36.72
CA SER A 297 68.61 -3.59 35.48
C SER A 297 68.34 -5.13 35.67
N PHE A 298 67.42 -5.70 34.85
CA PHE A 298 67.34 -7.01 34.11
C PHE A 298 67.37 -8.51 34.65
N VAL A 299 66.63 -9.37 33.88
CA VAL A 299 66.65 -10.87 33.54
C VAL A 299 66.06 -12.07 34.40
N ASP A 300 64.90 -12.62 33.94
CA ASP A 300 64.63 -13.96 33.27
C ASP A 300 64.21 -15.33 33.98
N VAL A 301 63.53 -16.23 33.20
CA VAL A 301 63.41 -17.75 33.19
C VAL A 301 62.09 -18.54 33.58
N SER A 302 61.24 -18.85 32.56
CA SER A 302 60.65 -20.16 32.03
C SER A 302 59.77 -21.27 32.75
N ARG A 303 59.03 -22.07 31.91
CA ARG A 303 58.42 -23.48 32.03
C ARG A 303 56.89 -23.62 32.40
N ASP A 304 56.04 -24.68 32.22
CA ASP A 304 55.85 -26.00 31.47
C ASP A 304 54.42 -26.63 31.83
N ILE A 305 53.73 -27.74 31.36
CA ILE A 305 53.63 -28.69 30.19
C ILE A 305 52.35 -29.66 30.21
N HIS A 306 51.70 -30.00 29.05
CA HIS A 306 50.88 -31.23 28.62
C HIS A 306 49.50 -31.67 29.26
N ALA A 307 48.57 -32.50 28.70
CA ALA A 307 48.09 -33.04 27.36
C ALA A 307 46.82 -34.01 27.58
N GLY A 308 46.01 -34.67 26.69
CA GLY A 308 45.71 -34.74 25.21
C GLY A 308 44.81 -35.98 24.76
N HIS A 309 44.12 -35.96 23.58
CA HIS A 309 43.47 -37.09 22.76
C HIS A 309 42.12 -37.81 23.17
N VAL A 310 41.28 -38.52 22.33
CA VAL A 310 40.86 -38.53 20.87
C VAL A 310 39.58 -39.43 20.53
N ASP A 311 39.26 -39.72 19.24
CA ASP A 311 38.09 -40.29 18.44
C ASP A 311 37.54 -41.79 18.60
N MET A 312 36.51 -42.39 17.88
CA MET A 312 35.95 -42.24 16.47
C MET A 312 34.54 -42.91 16.09
N GLN A 313 33.67 -42.24 15.28
CA GLN A 313 32.75 -42.62 14.11
C GLN A 313 31.56 -43.69 13.99
N ARG A 314 30.43 -43.24 13.34
CA ARG A 314 29.56 -43.80 12.20
C ARG A 314 28.11 -44.45 12.31
N HIS A 315 27.13 -43.80 11.60
CA HIS A 315 26.04 -44.26 10.64
C HIS A 315 24.61 -44.87 10.98
N MET A 316 23.55 -44.09 10.61
CA MET A 316 22.20 -44.31 9.94
C MET A 316 21.13 -45.46 10.18
N HIS A 317 19.88 -45.03 10.54
CA HIS A 317 18.48 -45.30 9.98
C HIS A 317 17.88 -46.73 9.69
N PRO A 318 16.53 -46.94 9.48
CA PRO A 318 15.25 -46.22 9.81
C PRO A 318 14.04 -47.14 10.28
N THR A 319 12.75 -46.74 10.06
CA THR A 319 11.42 -47.48 10.11
C THR A 319 10.76 -47.83 11.48
N ALA A 320 9.46 -48.13 11.66
CA ALA A 320 8.15 -47.70 11.05
C ALA A 320 6.90 -48.32 11.79
N ALA A 321 5.67 -47.82 11.53
CA ALA A 321 4.33 -48.49 11.72
C ALA A 321 3.72 -48.69 13.16
N THR A 322 2.40 -48.87 13.45
CA THR A 322 1.08 -48.59 12.79
C THR A 322 -0.17 -48.91 13.70
N GLN A 323 -1.33 -48.22 13.50
CA GLN A 323 -2.77 -48.63 13.67
C GLN A 323 -3.68 -48.47 14.95
N TYR A 324 -5.00 -48.36 14.65
CA TYR A 324 -6.27 -48.60 15.41
C TYR A 324 -6.65 -47.69 16.63
N MET A 325 -7.75 -46.89 16.62
CA MET A 325 -9.23 -47.15 16.73
C MET A 325 -9.76 -47.25 18.20
N SER A 326 -11.00 -46.88 18.57
CA SER A 326 -12.16 -46.25 17.89
C SER A 326 -13.25 -45.75 18.88
N GLY A 327 -14.20 -44.92 18.40
CA GLY A 327 -15.51 -44.64 19.04
C GLY A 327 -15.53 -43.61 20.18
N LEU A 328 -16.69 -43.09 20.62
CA LEU A 328 -18.04 -43.01 19.98
C LEU A 328 -18.83 -41.85 20.64
N SER A 329 -19.82 -41.26 19.95
CA SER A 329 -20.47 -40.01 20.35
C SER A 329 -21.90 -40.17 20.89
N SER A 330 -22.34 -39.20 21.70
CA SER A 330 -23.74 -39.03 22.14
C SER A 330 -24.19 -37.58 21.90
N SER A 331 -25.45 -37.38 21.50
CA SER A 331 -25.98 -36.11 20.98
C SER A 331 -26.99 -35.42 21.90
N SER A 332 -27.02 -34.08 21.86
CA SER A 332 -28.23 -33.29 22.14
C SER A 332 -28.11 -31.91 21.49
N SER A 333 -29.21 -31.42 20.90
CA SER A 333 -29.26 -30.20 20.08
C SER A 333 -29.75 -28.96 20.85
N LEU A 334 -29.38 -27.78 20.37
CA LEU A 334 -30.16 -26.53 20.46
C LEU A 334 -29.61 -25.51 19.44
N GLN A 335 -30.48 -24.70 18.82
CA GLN A 335 -30.08 -23.57 17.96
C GLN A 335 -30.49 -22.24 18.59
N PRO A 336 -29.73 -21.16 18.30
CA PRO A 336 -30.39 -19.90 17.99
C PRO A 336 -29.75 -19.09 16.83
N VAL A 337 -30.62 -18.46 16.04
CA VAL A 337 -30.48 -17.12 15.41
C VAL A 337 -29.09 -16.73 14.90
N GLY A 338 -28.87 -16.85 13.58
CA GLY A 338 -27.62 -16.44 12.93
C GLY A 338 -27.43 -14.92 12.82
N PHE A 339 -26.44 -14.38 13.53
CA PHE A 339 -25.88 -13.06 13.26
C PHE A 339 -24.95 -13.11 12.03
N HIS A 340 -25.07 -12.12 11.13
CA HIS A 340 -24.17 -11.98 9.99
C HIS A 340 -22.71 -11.80 10.45
N HIS A 341 -21.86 -12.78 10.17
CA HIS A 341 -20.42 -12.69 10.42
C HIS A 341 -19.76 -11.73 9.41
N PHE A 342 -19.07 -10.71 9.94
CA PHE A 342 -18.18 -9.87 9.13
C PHE A 342 -16.97 -10.69 8.66
N THR A 343 -16.74 -10.75 7.35
CA THR A 343 -15.51 -11.28 6.76
C THR A 343 -14.77 -10.15 6.03
N PRO A 344 -13.45 -9.91 6.26
CA PRO A 344 -12.76 -8.70 5.76
C PRO A 344 -12.43 -8.64 4.25
N GLY A 345 -13.12 -9.39 3.40
CA GLY A 345 -12.79 -9.50 1.97
C GLY A 345 -13.93 -10.04 1.11
N LEU A 346 -13.79 -9.93 -0.21
CA LEU A 346 -14.82 -10.32 -1.19
C LEU A 346 -14.88 -11.83 -1.46
N THR A 347 -14.02 -12.65 -0.83
CA THR A 347 -13.99 -14.10 -1.01
C THR A 347 -15.37 -14.72 -0.82
N GLY A 348 -15.83 -15.49 -1.80
CA GLY A 348 -17.14 -16.15 -1.79
C GLY A 348 -18.36 -15.23 -2.02
N HIS A 349 -18.19 -13.91 -2.14
CA HIS A 349 -19.32 -12.98 -2.24
C HIS A 349 -19.89 -12.89 -3.67
N HIS A 350 -21.21 -12.76 -3.77
CA HIS A 350 -21.89 -12.37 -5.00
C HIS A 350 -21.75 -10.85 -5.22
N VAL A 351 -21.62 -10.43 -6.48
CA VAL A 351 -21.55 -9.02 -6.89
C VAL A 351 -22.74 -8.73 -7.79
N VAL A 352 -23.84 -8.25 -7.20
CA VAL A 352 -25.13 -8.08 -7.90
C VAL A 352 -25.49 -6.60 -8.10
N SER A 353 -25.19 -5.75 -7.12
CA SER A 353 -25.40 -4.31 -7.14
C SER A 353 -24.12 -3.60 -6.70
N VAL A 354 -23.94 -2.33 -7.09
CA VAL A 354 -22.85 -1.49 -6.57
C VAL A 354 -22.98 -1.20 -5.07
N MET A 355 -24.20 -1.28 -4.53
CA MET A 355 -24.51 -0.96 -3.14
C MET A 355 -23.95 -1.97 -2.13
N SER A 356 -23.42 -3.13 -2.60
CA SER A 356 -22.68 -4.07 -1.75
C SER A 356 -21.22 -3.67 -1.52
N PHE A 357 -20.70 -2.62 -2.19
CA PHE A 357 -19.32 -2.18 -2.03
C PHE A 357 -19.16 -1.05 -1.02
N ASN A 358 -18.09 -1.14 -0.23
CA ASN A 358 -17.58 -0.06 0.61
C ASN A 358 -16.21 0.45 0.13
N LYS A 359 -15.75 1.59 0.66
CA LYS A 359 -14.48 2.23 0.26
C LYS A 359 -13.25 1.32 0.39
N HIS A 360 -13.20 0.45 1.39
CA HIS A 360 -12.08 -0.48 1.58
C HIS A 360 -12.06 -1.54 0.48
N GLN A 361 -13.20 -2.16 0.17
CA GLN A 361 -13.33 -3.11 -0.94
C GLN A 361 -13.00 -2.45 -2.29
N LEU A 362 -13.44 -1.21 -2.53
CA LEU A 362 -13.04 -0.46 -3.73
C LEU A 362 -11.54 -0.20 -3.77
N SER A 363 -10.92 0.17 -2.65
CA SER A 363 -9.46 0.33 -2.57
C SER A 363 -8.73 -0.98 -2.86
N GLN A 364 -9.21 -2.12 -2.35
CA GLN A 364 -8.66 -3.45 -2.64
C GLN A 364 -8.79 -3.80 -4.13
N ILE A 365 -9.99 -3.65 -4.72
CA ILE A 365 -10.25 -3.91 -6.14
C ILE A 365 -9.35 -3.02 -7.01
N PHE A 366 -9.29 -1.72 -6.73
CA PHE A 366 -8.55 -0.77 -7.59
C PHE A 366 -7.04 -0.87 -7.43
N ASN A 367 -6.51 -1.10 -6.23
CA ASN A 367 -5.08 -1.31 -6.07
C ASN A 367 -4.64 -2.65 -6.69
N LEU A 368 -5.44 -3.72 -6.59
CA LEU A 368 -5.15 -4.98 -7.29
C LEU A 368 -5.32 -4.86 -8.82
N ALA A 369 -6.30 -4.10 -9.30
CA ALA A 369 -6.48 -3.83 -10.72
C ALA A 369 -5.32 -3.03 -11.30
N HIS A 370 -4.80 -2.04 -10.57
CA HIS A 370 -3.58 -1.31 -10.93
C HIS A 370 -2.37 -2.25 -10.95
N ASN A 371 -2.21 -3.11 -9.95
CA ASN A 371 -1.14 -4.13 -9.94
C ASN A 371 -1.21 -5.06 -11.16
N TYR A 372 -2.41 -5.53 -11.54
CA TYR A 372 -2.59 -6.35 -12.74
C TYR A 372 -2.39 -5.58 -14.05
N LYS A 373 -2.75 -4.30 -14.11
CA LYS A 373 -2.44 -3.40 -15.24
C LYS A 373 -0.93 -3.26 -15.41
N VAL A 374 -0.20 -2.98 -14.33
CA VAL A 374 1.27 -2.85 -14.31
C VAL A 374 1.98 -4.20 -14.56
N ALA A 375 1.36 -5.32 -14.19
CA ALA A 375 1.89 -6.65 -14.52
C ALA A 375 1.73 -6.97 -16.01
N VAL A 376 0.53 -6.77 -16.57
CA VAL A 376 0.23 -7.06 -17.99
C VAL A 376 0.99 -6.12 -18.93
N SER A 377 1.12 -4.82 -18.61
CA SER A 377 1.91 -3.88 -19.42
C SER A 377 3.43 -4.09 -19.33
N LYS A 378 3.88 -5.03 -18.50
CA LYS A 378 5.27 -5.48 -18.37
C LYS A 378 5.43 -6.98 -18.68
N ASP A 379 4.46 -7.55 -19.41
CA ASP A 379 4.37 -8.96 -19.84
C ASP A 379 4.61 -10.00 -18.74
N ARG A 380 4.27 -9.66 -17.48
CA ARG A 380 4.42 -10.56 -16.33
C ARG A 380 3.33 -11.63 -16.35
N PRO A 381 3.65 -12.93 -16.25
CA PRO A 381 2.66 -14.00 -16.25
C PRO A 381 1.84 -13.99 -14.95
N LEU A 382 0.52 -14.07 -15.09
CA LEU A 382 -0.45 -14.17 -13.98
C LEU A 382 -1.23 -15.50 -14.02
N ASP A 383 -0.80 -16.46 -14.85
CA ASP A 383 -1.46 -17.76 -15.09
C ASP A 383 -1.54 -18.68 -13.86
N HIS A 384 -0.84 -18.31 -12.78
CA HIS A 384 -0.83 -19.02 -11.52
C HIS A 384 -1.98 -18.61 -10.58
N VAL A 385 -2.56 -17.41 -10.74
CA VAL A 385 -3.49 -16.81 -9.77
C VAL A 385 -4.80 -17.61 -9.68
N LEU A 386 -5.43 -17.90 -10.81
CA LEU A 386 -6.68 -18.64 -10.93
C LEU A 386 -6.48 -19.98 -11.66
N LYS A 387 -5.26 -20.55 -11.59
CA LYS A 387 -4.93 -21.81 -12.25
C LYS A 387 -5.88 -22.93 -11.84
N GLY A 388 -6.51 -23.57 -12.82
CA GLY A 388 -7.49 -24.63 -12.59
C GLY A 388 -8.86 -24.16 -12.07
N LYS A 389 -9.15 -22.86 -12.09
CA LYS A 389 -10.50 -22.32 -11.82
C LYS A 389 -11.34 -22.26 -13.10
N VAL A 390 -12.65 -22.38 -12.94
CA VAL A 390 -13.62 -22.40 -14.05
C VAL A 390 -14.64 -21.27 -13.89
N LEU A 391 -14.81 -20.44 -14.93
CA LEU A 391 -15.85 -19.40 -15.02
C LEU A 391 -17.00 -19.89 -15.92
N ALA A 392 -18.22 -19.87 -15.41
CA ALA A 392 -19.43 -20.00 -16.22
C ALA A 392 -19.83 -18.61 -16.75
N SER A 393 -19.88 -18.46 -18.08
CA SER A 393 -20.21 -17.20 -18.76
C SER A 393 -21.61 -17.32 -19.37
N MET A 394 -22.61 -16.75 -18.70
CA MET A 394 -24.04 -16.91 -19.01
C MET A 394 -24.65 -15.60 -19.51
N PHE A 395 -24.71 -15.45 -20.84
CA PHE A 395 -25.20 -14.23 -21.50
C PHE A 395 -26.48 -14.53 -22.29
N PHE A 396 -27.62 -14.10 -21.74
CA PHE A 396 -28.96 -14.18 -22.34
C PHE A 396 -29.35 -12.89 -23.11
N GLU A 397 -28.36 -12.04 -23.40
CA GLU A 397 -28.49 -10.89 -24.30
C GLU A 397 -27.13 -10.53 -24.90
N VAL A 398 -27.13 -9.96 -26.11
CA VAL A 398 -25.92 -9.74 -26.91
C VAL A 398 -24.89 -8.83 -26.22
N SER A 399 -23.65 -9.31 -26.11
CA SER A 399 -22.59 -8.59 -25.39
C SER A 399 -21.17 -8.97 -25.80
N THR A 400 -20.57 -8.18 -26.69
CA THR A 400 -19.14 -8.35 -27.06
C THR A 400 -18.22 -7.93 -25.91
N ARG A 401 -18.17 -6.63 -25.57
CA ARG A 401 -17.20 -6.08 -24.59
C ARG A 401 -17.29 -6.76 -23.23
N THR A 402 -18.49 -6.98 -22.70
CA THR A 402 -18.65 -7.51 -21.34
C THR A 402 -18.24 -8.98 -21.27
N SER A 403 -18.68 -9.84 -22.20
CA SER A 403 -18.30 -11.26 -22.25
C SER A 403 -16.81 -11.44 -22.57
N CYS A 404 -16.29 -10.79 -23.61
CA CYS A 404 -14.88 -10.91 -24.00
C CYS A 404 -13.92 -10.45 -22.89
N SER A 405 -14.19 -9.32 -22.23
CA SER A 405 -13.31 -8.85 -21.13
C SER A 405 -13.33 -9.73 -19.89
N PHE A 406 -14.46 -10.38 -19.55
CA PHE A 406 -14.47 -11.42 -18.51
C PHE A 406 -13.71 -12.69 -18.94
N THR A 407 -13.88 -13.08 -20.21
CA THR A 407 -13.22 -14.27 -20.78
C THR A 407 -11.70 -14.10 -20.75
N VAL A 408 -11.19 -12.99 -21.28
CA VAL A 408 -9.76 -12.66 -21.29
C VAL A 408 -9.23 -12.40 -19.88
N ALA A 409 -10.01 -11.81 -18.97
CA ALA A 409 -9.61 -11.63 -17.57
C ALA A 409 -9.36 -12.98 -16.87
N MET A 410 -10.27 -13.96 -17.02
CA MET A 410 -10.08 -15.29 -16.44
C MET A 410 -8.91 -16.03 -17.09
N GLN A 411 -8.77 -15.97 -18.42
CA GLN A 411 -7.67 -16.60 -19.16
C GLN A 411 -6.30 -16.00 -18.81
N ARG A 412 -6.18 -14.67 -18.67
CA ARG A 412 -4.92 -14.02 -18.22
C ARG A 412 -4.51 -14.41 -16.80
N LEU A 413 -5.46 -14.79 -15.96
CA LEU A 413 -5.22 -15.34 -14.63
C LEU A 413 -5.04 -16.88 -14.62
N GLY A 414 -5.02 -17.53 -15.79
CA GLY A 414 -4.80 -18.97 -15.96
C GLY A 414 -6.01 -19.86 -15.62
N GLY A 415 -7.18 -19.26 -15.41
CA GLY A 415 -8.44 -19.99 -15.33
C GLY A 415 -9.02 -20.28 -16.71
N THR A 416 -10.05 -21.12 -16.72
CA THR A 416 -10.78 -21.56 -17.92
C THR A 416 -12.21 -21.00 -17.92
N VAL A 417 -12.86 -21.01 -19.09
CA VAL A 417 -14.17 -20.38 -19.30
C VAL A 417 -15.08 -21.32 -20.07
N VAL A 418 -16.25 -21.62 -19.49
CA VAL A 418 -17.35 -22.32 -20.16
C VAL A 418 -18.34 -21.25 -20.62
N GLN A 419 -18.47 -21.08 -21.94
CA GLN A 419 -19.48 -20.20 -22.52
C GLN A 419 -20.82 -20.93 -22.59
N PHE A 420 -21.85 -20.34 -21.98
CA PHE A 420 -23.24 -20.76 -22.18
C PHE A 420 -23.83 -19.95 -23.34
N ASN A 421 -24.36 -20.65 -24.35
CA ASN A 421 -25.06 -20.05 -25.48
C ASN A 421 -26.52 -20.52 -25.45
N GLU A 422 -27.42 -19.59 -25.14
CA GLU A 422 -28.86 -19.79 -24.96
C GLU A 422 -29.49 -20.56 -26.14
N ILE A 423 -29.17 -20.17 -27.38
CA ILE A 423 -29.71 -20.74 -28.64
C ILE A 423 -29.41 -22.24 -28.76
N THR A 424 -28.32 -22.71 -28.16
CA THR A 424 -27.87 -24.11 -28.18
C THR A 424 -28.13 -24.86 -26.86
N SER A 425 -28.80 -24.23 -25.90
CA SER A 425 -28.96 -24.73 -24.52
C SER A 425 -30.30 -25.42 -24.26
N SER A 426 -30.42 -26.06 -23.10
CA SER A 426 -31.69 -26.59 -22.60
C SER A 426 -32.70 -25.51 -22.18
N ALA A 427 -32.34 -24.22 -22.11
CA ALA A 427 -33.31 -23.13 -21.94
C ALA A 427 -34.32 -23.10 -23.10
N MET A 428 -33.90 -23.44 -24.32
CA MET A 428 -34.81 -23.61 -25.49
C MET A 428 -35.81 -24.77 -25.33
N LYS A 429 -35.65 -25.62 -24.30
CA LYS A 429 -36.56 -26.71 -23.93
C LYS A 429 -37.44 -26.36 -22.72
N GLY A 430 -37.38 -25.12 -22.22
CA GLY A 430 -38.14 -24.64 -21.06
C GLY A 430 -37.46 -24.84 -19.70
N GLU A 431 -36.16 -25.12 -19.66
CA GLU A 431 -35.39 -25.14 -18.40
C GLU A 431 -35.41 -23.75 -17.74
N THR A 432 -35.60 -23.68 -16.42
CA THR A 432 -35.65 -22.39 -15.71
C THR A 432 -34.25 -21.77 -15.59
N LEU A 433 -34.17 -20.44 -15.42
CA LEU A 433 -32.90 -19.77 -15.10
C LEU A 433 -32.33 -20.34 -13.80
N GLU A 434 -33.20 -20.65 -12.86
CA GLU A 434 -32.90 -21.18 -11.54
C GLU A 434 -32.25 -22.57 -11.61
N ASP A 435 -32.79 -23.49 -12.42
CA ASP A 435 -32.20 -24.81 -12.68
C ASP A 435 -30.88 -24.69 -13.43
N THR A 436 -30.85 -23.87 -14.49
CA THR A 436 -29.65 -23.65 -15.31
C THR A 436 -28.48 -23.13 -14.46
N VAL A 437 -28.72 -22.16 -13.57
CA VAL A 437 -27.72 -21.61 -12.64
C VAL A 437 -27.30 -22.65 -11.60
N SER A 438 -28.25 -23.43 -11.06
CA SER A 438 -27.96 -24.48 -10.08
C SER A 438 -27.10 -25.62 -10.65
N MET A 439 -27.30 -25.93 -11.93
CA MET A 439 -26.51 -26.87 -12.73
C MET A 439 -25.11 -26.32 -13.05
N MET A 440 -25.01 -25.09 -13.57
CA MET A 440 -23.71 -24.45 -13.85
C MET A 440 -22.88 -24.21 -12.58
N ALA A 441 -23.51 -23.98 -11.42
CA ALA A 441 -22.86 -23.94 -10.11
C ALA A 441 -22.24 -25.28 -9.67
N GLY A 442 -22.60 -26.40 -10.32
CA GLY A 442 -21.95 -27.70 -10.15
C GLY A 442 -20.66 -27.84 -10.96
N TYR A 443 -20.53 -27.12 -12.09
CA TYR A 443 -19.39 -27.24 -13.00
C TYR A 443 -18.35 -26.13 -12.86
N ALA A 444 -18.76 -24.95 -12.35
CA ALA A 444 -17.90 -23.77 -12.25
C ALA A 444 -17.50 -23.40 -10.81
N ASP A 445 -16.47 -22.58 -10.67
CA ASP A 445 -16.11 -21.90 -9.42
C ASP A 445 -16.84 -20.56 -9.24
N ILE A 446 -17.16 -19.89 -10.35
CA ILE A 446 -17.80 -18.57 -10.38
C ILE A 446 -18.69 -18.44 -11.62
N ILE A 447 -19.80 -17.73 -11.47
CA ILE A 447 -20.78 -17.52 -12.55
C ILE A 447 -20.87 -16.02 -12.86
N VAL A 448 -20.72 -15.66 -14.13
CA VAL A 448 -21.02 -14.31 -14.65
C VAL A 448 -22.34 -14.40 -15.40
N ILE A 449 -23.33 -13.61 -15.00
CA ILE A 449 -24.67 -13.62 -15.62
C ILE A 449 -25.01 -12.23 -16.18
N ARG A 450 -25.48 -12.19 -17.42
CA ARG A 450 -26.15 -11.04 -18.03
C ARG A 450 -27.50 -11.48 -18.60
N HIS A 451 -28.58 -10.77 -18.26
CA HIS A 451 -29.95 -11.22 -18.53
C HIS A 451 -30.90 -10.05 -18.83
N PRO A 452 -31.85 -10.17 -19.78
CA PRO A 452 -32.72 -9.04 -20.17
C PRO A 452 -33.79 -8.67 -19.13
N LYS A 453 -34.24 -9.61 -18.30
CA LYS A 453 -35.19 -9.36 -17.20
C LYS A 453 -34.48 -8.74 -15.98
N TYR A 454 -34.95 -7.59 -15.53
CA TYR A 454 -34.57 -6.93 -14.28
C TYR A 454 -34.68 -7.88 -13.07
N GLY A 455 -33.72 -7.82 -12.15
CA GLY A 455 -33.70 -8.60 -10.92
C GLY A 455 -33.37 -10.09 -11.09
N ALA A 456 -33.24 -10.60 -12.32
CA ALA A 456 -32.97 -12.02 -12.58
C ALA A 456 -31.65 -12.50 -11.97
N VAL A 457 -30.59 -11.68 -12.02
CA VAL A 457 -29.30 -12.00 -11.37
C VAL A 457 -29.41 -11.94 -9.83
N GLN A 458 -30.35 -11.15 -9.30
CA GLN A 458 -30.66 -11.10 -7.87
C GLN A 458 -31.53 -12.29 -7.39
N ALA A 459 -32.24 -12.98 -8.30
CA ALA A 459 -32.81 -14.29 -8.03
C ALA A 459 -31.73 -15.38 -8.09
N ALA A 460 -30.96 -15.44 -9.18
CA ALA A 460 -29.88 -16.41 -9.40
C ALA A 460 -28.82 -16.43 -8.29
N SER A 461 -28.48 -15.28 -7.70
CA SER A 461 -27.53 -15.22 -6.58
C SER A 461 -28.06 -15.82 -5.26
N LYS A 462 -29.40 -15.90 -5.05
CA LYS A 462 -29.98 -16.48 -3.82
C LYS A 462 -29.97 -18.01 -3.79
N ILE A 463 -29.89 -18.64 -4.96
CA ILE A 463 -29.89 -20.10 -5.13
C ILE A 463 -28.50 -20.67 -5.42
N SER A 464 -27.58 -19.87 -5.98
CA SER A 464 -26.28 -20.35 -6.41
C SER A 464 -25.37 -20.65 -5.23
N ARG A 465 -24.88 -21.89 -5.16
CA ARG A 465 -23.83 -22.34 -4.22
C ARG A 465 -22.42 -21.83 -4.58
N LYS A 466 -22.32 -20.99 -5.62
CA LYS A 466 -21.09 -20.36 -6.13
C LYS A 466 -21.29 -18.85 -6.26
N PRO A 467 -20.22 -18.03 -6.14
CA PRO A 467 -20.30 -16.60 -6.40
C PRO A 467 -20.92 -16.28 -7.76
N VAL A 468 -21.79 -15.26 -7.78
CA VAL A 468 -22.49 -14.77 -8.98
C VAL A 468 -22.13 -13.30 -9.20
N VAL A 469 -21.73 -12.95 -10.42
CA VAL A 469 -21.37 -11.58 -10.81
C VAL A 469 -22.34 -11.07 -11.88
N ASN A 470 -22.97 -9.93 -11.60
CA ASN A 470 -23.88 -9.25 -12.52
C ASN A 470 -23.09 -8.50 -13.61
N ALA A 471 -23.32 -8.91 -14.85
CA ALA A 471 -22.79 -8.31 -16.08
C ALA A 471 -23.86 -7.48 -16.83
N GLY A 472 -25.02 -7.26 -16.21
CA GLY A 472 -26.15 -6.46 -16.69
C GLY A 472 -27.49 -7.18 -16.49
N ASP A 473 -28.44 -6.59 -15.77
CA ASP A 473 -29.80 -7.15 -15.60
C ASP A 473 -30.90 -6.19 -16.08
N GLY A 474 -31.27 -6.26 -17.37
CA GLY A 474 -32.31 -5.42 -17.97
C GLY A 474 -32.02 -3.91 -17.86
N ILE A 475 -32.92 -3.17 -17.19
CA ILE A 475 -32.75 -1.75 -16.80
C ILE A 475 -32.17 -1.56 -15.38
N GLY A 476 -31.66 -2.63 -14.76
CA GLY A 476 -31.18 -2.65 -13.39
C GLY A 476 -29.76 -2.13 -13.25
N GLU A 477 -28.83 -3.00 -12.89
CA GLU A 477 -27.45 -2.60 -12.64
C GLU A 477 -26.45 -3.34 -13.53
N HIS A 478 -25.26 -2.75 -13.61
CA HIS A 478 -24.07 -3.32 -14.20
C HIS A 478 -22.88 -2.95 -13.30
N PRO A 479 -22.75 -3.58 -12.12
CA PRO A 479 -21.83 -3.13 -11.09
C PRO A 479 -20.38 -3.15 -11.54
N THR A 480 -20.01 -4.11 -12.40
CA THR A 480 -18.64 -4.21 -12.91
C THR A 480 -18.29 -3.13 -13.93
N GLN A 481 -19.29 -2.52 -14.59
CA GLN A 481 -19.08 -1.31 -15.37
C GLN A 481 -18.83 -0.10 -14.45
N ALA A 482 -19.65 0.12 -13.42
CA ALA A 482 -19.40 1.22 -12.48
C ALA A 482 -18.02 1.14 -11.80
N LEU A 483 -17.56 -0.06 -11.43
CA LEU A 483 -16.21 -0.28 -10.92
C LEU A 483 -15.12 0.15 -11.91
N LEU A 484 -15.20 -0.28 -13.18
CA LEU A 484 -14.18 0.04 -14.18
C LEU A 484 -14.21 1.52 -14.61
N ASP A 485 -15.38 2.14 -14.52
CA ASP A 485 -15.57 3.57 -14.78
C ASP A 485 -14.91 4.40 -13.66
N VAL A 486 -15.18 4.13 -12.38
CA VAL A 486 -14.54 4.82 -11.25
C VAL A 486 -13.02 4.59 -11.22
N PHE A 487 -12.56 3.38 -11.56
CA PHE A 487 -11.13 3.10 -11.75
C PHE A 487 -10.52 3.97 -12.86
N THR A 488 -11.22 4.12 -13.99
CA THR A 488 -10.75 4.96 -15.11
C THR A 488 -10.70 6.44 -14.72
N ILE A 489 -11.68 6.96 -13.99
CA ILE A 489 -11.65 8.35 -13.48
C ILE A 489 -10.42 8.56 -12.59
N ARG A 490 -10.14 7.62 -11.67
CA ARG A 490 -8.95 7.66 -10.80
C ARG A 490 -7.65 7.64 -11.61
N GLU A 491 -7.54 6.82 -12.65
CA GLU A 491 -6.32 6.70 -13.47
C GLU A 491 -6.08 7.93 -14.37
N GLU A 492 -7.14 8.49 -14.95
CA GLU A 492 -7.04 9.60 -15.93
C GLU A 492 -6.87 10.97 -15.25
N ILE A 493 -7.42 11.16 -14.04
CA ILE A 493 -7.41 12.45 -13.32
C ILE A 493 -6.52 12.40 -12.07
N GLY A 494 -6.22 11.21 -11.54
CA GLY A 494 -5.46 10.95 -10.29
C GLY A 494 -6.36 10.71 -9.08
N THR A 495 -7.50 11.42 -9.01
CA THR A 495 -8.49 11.33 -7.93
C THR A 495 -9.89 11.18 -8.50
N VAL A 496 -10.85 10.87 -7.63
CA VAL A 496 -12.30 10.88 -7.91
C VAL A 496 -13.03 11.96 -7.08
N ASN A 497 -12.35 12.56 -6.08
CA ASN A 497 -12.95 13.58 -5.22
C ASN A 497 -12.78 14.99 -5.78
N GLU A 498 -13.71 15.88 -5.40
CA GLU A 498 -13.88 17.26 -5.85
C GLU A 498 -14.12 17.43 -7.36
N LEU A 499 -14.49 16.34 -8.06
CA LEU A 499 -14.77 16.36 -9.50
C LEU A 499 -16.23 16.66 -9.82
N THR A 500 -16.44 17.33 -10.96
CA THR A 500 -17.76 17.53 -11.57
C THR A 500 -17.94 16.53 -12.72
N ILE A 501 -18.88 15.61 -12.55
CA ILE A 501 -19.13 14.48 -13.45
C ILE A 501 -20.46 14.73 -14.18
N THR A 502 -20.40 14.82 -15.51
CA THR A 502 -21.54 15.19 -16.37
C THR A 502 -22.01 13.98 -17.16
N PHE A 503 -23.22 13.51 -16.86
CA PHE A 503 -23.87 12.42 -17.58
C PHE A 503 -24.71 12.94 -18.74
N VAL A 504 -24.60 12.31 -19.90
CA VAL A 504 -25.24 12.78 -21.15
C VAL A 504 -25.97 11.64 -21.87
N GLY A 505 -27.20 11.89 -22.32
CA GLY A 505 -27.96 11.01 -23.22
C GLY A 505 -29.17 10.33 -22.56
N ASP A 506 -29.24 8.99 -22.66
CA ASP A 506 -30.35 8.18 -22.12
C ASP A 506 -30.10 7.82 -20.65
N LEU A 507 -30.39 8.78 -19.77
CA LEU A 507 -30.20 8.64 -18.33
C LEU A 507 -31.30 7.80 -17.68
N ARG A 508 -32.49 7.75 -18.29
CA ARG A 508 -33.63 6.96 -17.82
C ARG A 508 -33.41 5.45 -17.93
N ASN A 509 -32.81 4.98 -19.03
CA ASN A 509 -32.61 3.55 -19.27
C ASN A 509 -31.16 3.08 -19.07
N GLY A 510 -30.21 4.01 -18.92
CA GLY A 510 -28.78 3.75 -18.82
C GLY A 510 -28.33 3.07 -17.53
N ARG A 511 -28.58 1.76 -17.38
CA ARG A 511 -28.13 0.91 -16.25
C ARG A 511 -26.66 1.10 -15.82
N THR A 512 -25.78 1.49 -16.76
CA THR A 512 -24.37 1.79 -16.47
C THR A 512 -24.23 3.10 -15.69
N VAL A 513 -24.93 4.17 -16.12
CA VAL A 513 -25.01 5.44 -15.38
C VAL A 513 -25.75 5.26 -14.06
N HIS A 514 -26.83 4.47 -14.01
CA HIS A 514 -27.51 4.17 -12.75
C HIS A 514 -26.56 3.59 -11.71
N SER A 515 -25.76 2.60 -12.14
CA SER A 515 -24.75 1.95 -11.31
C SER A 515 -23.62 2.92 -10.94
N LEU A 516 -23.19 3.76 -11.88
CA LEU A 516 -22.10 4.71 -11.66
C LEU A 516 -22.50 5.85 -10.72
N ALA A 517 -23.68 6.45 -10.90
CA ALA A 517 -24.23 7.46 -9.99
C ALA A 517 -24.42 6.91 -8.57
N LYS A 518 -24.97 5.70 -8.43
CA LYS A 518 -25.06 4.97 -7.16
C LYS A 518 -23.68 4.78 -6.51
N LEU A 519 -22.68 4.29 -7.26
CA LEU A 519 -21.32 4.04 -6.75
C LEU A 519 -20.58 5.33 -6.38
N LEU A 520 -20.78 6.40 -7.15
CA LEU A 520 -20.22 7.73 -6.91
C LEU A 520 -20.74 8.38 -5.62
N THR A 521 -21.84 7.89 -5.03
CA THR A 521 -22.27 8.33 -3.69
C THR A 521 -21.29 8.02 -2.56
N LEU A 522 -20.25 7.21 -2.83
CA LEU A 522 -19.13 7.00 -1.91
C LEU A 522 -18.07 8.10 -2.01
N TYR A 523 -18.08 8.93 -3.06
CA TYR A 523 -17.07 9.96 -3.34
C TYR A 523 -17.63 11.36 -3.13
N ARG A 524 -16.75 12.34 -2.92
CA ARG A 524 -17.13 13.76 -2.90
C ARG A 524 -17.12 14.27 -4.34
N VAL A 525 -18.29 14.32 -4.98
CA VAL A 525 -18.44 14.79 -6.37
C VAL A 525 -19.63 15.73 -6.52
N ASN A 526 -19.64 16.49 -7.61
CA ASN A 526 -20.85 17.14 -8.12
C ASN A 526 -21.32 16.34 -9.35
N LEU A 527 -22.62 16.09 -9.48
CA LEU A 527 -23.19 15.44 -10.65
C LEU A 527 -23.96 16.45 -11.50
N ARG A 528 -23.79 16.36 -12.83
CA ARG A 528 -24.56 17.13 -13.81
C ARG A 528 -25.32 16.17 -14.73
N TYR A 529 -26.53 16.53 -15.11
CA TYR A 529 -27.38 15.73 -15.97
C TYR A 529 -27.75 16.51 -17.24
N VAL A 530 -27.52 15.88 -18.40
CA VAL A 530 -27.84 16.41 -19.73
C VAL A 530 -28.66 15.37 -20.48
N SER A 531 -29.97 15.56 -20.54
CA SER A 531 -30.92 14.64 -21.15
C SER A 531 -32.05 15.42 -21.83
N ILE A 532 -32.61 14.86 -22.90
CA ILE A 532 -33.86 15.39 -23.46
C ILE A 532 -35.06 15.02 -22.56
N PRO A 533 -36.19 15.74 -22.67
CA PRO A 533 -37.42 15.38 -21.95
C PRO A 533 -37.81 13.92 -22.16
N GLY A 534 -38.19 13.23 -21.08
CA GLY A 534 -38.55 11.82 -21.07
C GLY A 534 -37.38 10.83 -20.91
N LEU A 535 -36.12 11.28 -21.00
CA LEU A 535 -34.91 10.46 -20.77
C LEU A 535 -34.16 10.82 -19.48
N GLU A 536 -34.81 11.51 -18.53
CA GLU A 536 -34.20 11.99 -17.29
C GLU A 536 -33.73 10.87 -16.36
N MET A 537 -32.80 11.20 -15.46
CA MET A 537 -32.36 10.29 -14.39
C MET A 537 -33.55 9.85 -13.51
N PRO A 538 -33.72 8.54 -13.22
CA PRO A 538 -34.81 8.08 -12.35
C PRO A 538 -34.80 8.72 -10.96
N GLU A 539 -36.01 9.06 -10.47
CA GLU A 539 -36.23 9.82 -9.24
C GLU A 539 -35.73 9.08 -7.97
N ASP A 540 -35.69 7.75 -7.96
CA ASP A 540 -35.09 6.96 -6.88
C ASP A 540 -33.56 7.16 -6.80
N ILE A 541 -32.90 7.30 -7.95
CA ILE A 541 -31.46 7.54 -8.06
C ILE A 541 -31.15 9.00 -7.69
N LEU A 542 -31.94 9.96 -8.20
CA LEU A 542 -31.82 11.38 -7.83
C LEU A 542 -31.98 11.58 -6.31
N ASN A 543 -32.95 10.91 -5.68
CA ASN A 543 -33.12 10.96 -4.22
C ASN A 543 -32.02 10.23 -3.45
N LEU A 544 -31.49 9.10 -3.95
CA LEU A 544 -30.34 8.45 -3.33
C LEU A 544 -29.11 9.37 -3.34
N VAL A 545 -28.79 10.00 -4.47
CA VAL A 545 -27.69 10.98 -4.59
C VAL A 545 -27.93 12.18 -3.66
N LYS A 546 -29.15 12.72 -3.63
CA LYS A 546 -29.57 13.82 -2.75
C LYS A 546 -29.45 13.46 -1.25
N SER A 547 -29.80 12.23 -0.86
CA SER A 547 -29.67 11.72 0.51
C SER A 547 -28.21 11.67 1.01
N ARG A 548 -27.25 11.77 0.09
CA ARG A 548 -25.81 11.74 0.34
C ARG A 548 -25.18 13.14 0.31
N GLY A 549 -25.98 14.20 0.13
CA GLY A 549 -25.51 15.58 0.12
C GLY A 549 -24.77 16.01 -1.15
N ILE A 550 -24.81 15.19 -2.21
CA ILE A 550 -24.15 15.49 -3.48
C ILE A 550 -24.95 16.55 -4.25
N ARG A 551 -24.24 17.57 -4.77
CA ARG A 551 -24.81 18.60 -5.64
C ARG A 551 -25.25 17.97 -6.97
N GLN A 552 -26.43 18.36 -7.43
CA GLN A 552 -27.03 17.92 -8.69
C GLN A 552 -27.47 19.13 -9.50
N ASP A 553 -26.82 19.36 -10.65
CA ASP A 553 -27.18 20.39 -11.63
C ASP A 553 -27.85 19.74 -12.88
N TYR A 554 -28.73 20.47 -13.57
CA TYR A 554 -29.44 19.99 -14.77
C TYR A 554 -29.25 20.98 -15.92
N PHE A 555 -29.00 20.47 -17.14
CA PHE A 555 -28.76 21.27 -18.34
C PHE A 555 -29.52 20.71 -19.54
N SER A 556 -29.96 21.59 -20.45
CA SER A 556 -30.68 21.20 -21.66
C SER A 556 -29.77 20.83 -22.85
N ASN A 557 -28.46 21.07 -22.75
CA ASN A 557 -27.50 20.87 -23.84
C ASN A 557 -26.06 20.71 -23.30
N LEU A 558 -25.18 20.20 -24.16
CA LEU A 558 -23.75 20.00 -23.87
C LEU A 558 -22.99 21.32 -23.64
N GLU A 559 -23.23 22.35 -24.45
CA GLU A 559 -22.48 23.62 -24.45
C GLU A 559 -22.48 24.29 -23.06
N GLN A 560 -23.63 24.32 -22.38
CA GLN A 560 -23.76 24.89 -21.04
C GLN A 560 -23.13 24.03 -19.94
N ALA A 561 -23.05 22.70 -20.12
CA ALA A 561 -22.57 21.78 -19.09
C ALA A 561 -21.04 21.60 -19.12
N LEU A 562 -20.43 21.65 -20.31
CA LEU A 562 -19.01 21.37 -20.57
C LEU A 562 -17.99 22.24 -19.81
N PRO A 563 -18.16 23.56 -19.61
CA PRO A 563 -17.10 24.43 -19.07
C PRO A 563 -16.55 24.01 -17.69
N ASP A 564 -17.41 23.56 -16.77
CA ASP A 564 -16.98 23.07 -15.45
C ASP A 564 -16.86 21.54 -15.37
N THR A 565 -17.05 20.80 -16.47
CA THR A 565 -16.96 19.33 -16.48
C THR A 565 -15.52 18.84 -16.32
N ASP A 566 -15.29 17.89 -15.41
CA ASP A 566 -14.03 17.15 -15.24
C ASP A 566 -14.12 15.74 -15.86
N VAL A 567 -15.30 15.12 -15.82
CA VAL A 567 -15.60 13.83 -16.46
C VAL A 567 -16.88 13.96 -17.27
N LEU A 568 -16.78 13.88 -18.59
CA LEU A 568 -17.93 13.81 -19.49
C LEU A 568 -18.25 12.34 -19.77
N TYR A 569 -19.31 11.82 -19.18
CA TYR A 569 -19.76 10.45 -19.35
C TYR A 569 -20.96 10.41 -20.31
N MET A 570 -20.66 10.13 -21.57
CA MET A 570 -21.63 10.01 -22.65
C MET A 570 -22.31 8.63 -22.63
N THR A 571 -23.58 8.56 -23.08
CA THR A 571 -24.33 7.31 -23.22
C THR A 571 -24.97 7.17 -24.60
N ARG A 572 -25.19 5.91 -25.01
CA ARG A 572 -25.94 5.57 -26.22
C ARG A 572 -27.43 5.77 -26.02
N ILE A 573 -28.04 6.62 -26.84
CA ILE A 573 -29.50 6.72 -26.97
C ILE A 573 -30.03 5.40 -27.55
N GLN A 574 -30.89 4.71 -26.78
CA GLN A 574 -31.37 3.38 -27.16
C GLN A 574 -32.53 3.48 -28.16
N LYS A 575 -32.22 3.51 -29.47
CA LYS A 575 -33.22 3.50 -30.57
C LYS A 575 -34.35 2.50 -30.34
N GLU A 576 -34.01 1.32 -29.85
CA GLU A 576 -34.91 0.21 -29.48
C GLU A 576 -35.95 0.52 -28.38
N ARG A 577 -36.04 1.77 -27.89
CA ARG A 577 -37.01 2.23 -26.87
C ARG A 577 -37.90 3.39 -27.31
N PHE A 578 -37.76 3.88 -28.55
CA PHE A 578 -38.58 4.98 -29.07
C PHE A 578 -39.71 4.44 -29.93
N GLU A 579 -40.94 4.88 -29.66
CA GLU A 579 -42.09 4.57 -30.51
C GLU A 579 -42.09 5.42 -31.79
N ASN A 580 -41.58 6.65 -31.70
CA ASN A 580 -41.48 7.59 -32.81
C ASN A 580 -40.02 7.79 -33.29
N MET A 581 -39.80 7.64 -34.59
CA MET A 581 -38.51 7.86 -35.24
C MET A 581 -38.09 9.35 -35.28
N GLU A 582 -39.05 10.28 -35.28
CA GLU A 582 -38.75 11.72 -35.32
C GLU A 582 -38.21 12.22 -33.98
N GLU A 583 -38.83 11.79 -32.87
CA GLU A 583 -38.34 12.02 -31.50
C GLU A 583 -36.94 11.44 -31.30
N TYR A 584 -36.70 10.21 -31.76
CA TYR A 584 -35.36 9.61 -31.76
C TYR A 584 -34.35 10.48 -32.52
N ASN A 585 -34.66 10.91 -33.75
CA ASN A 585 -33.76 11.74 -34.56
C ASN A 585 -33.50 13.12 -33.92
N MET A 586 -34.51 13.73 -33.27
CA MET A 586 -34.37 14.98 -32.54
C MET A 586 -33.49 14.80 -31.29
N ALA A 587 -33.66 13.70 -30.56
CA ALA A 587 -32.81 13.31 -29.43
C ALA A 587 -31.35 13.10 -29.87
N CYS A 588 -31.14 12.43 -31.01
CA CYS A 588 -29.81 12.22 -31.59
C CYS A 588 -29.08 13.55 -31.80
N ASN A 589 -29.70 14.48 -32.52
CA ASN A 589 -29.06 15.73 -32.96
C ASN A 589 -28.66 16.66 -31.80
N GLN A 590 -29.35 16.60 -30.65
CA GLN A 590 -29.07 17.47 -29.49
C GLN A 590 -27.94 16.95 -28.59
N MET A 591 -27.51 15.69 -28.76
CA MET A 591 -26.61 14.99 -27.84
C MET A 591 -25.33 14.46 -28.52
N ILE A 592 -24.94 15.05 -29.65
CA ILE A 592 -23.70 14.69 -30.37
C ILE A 592 -22.51 15.47 -29.79
N LEU A 593 -21.48 14.77 -29.33
CA LEU A 593 -20.20 15.39 -28.98
C LEU A 593 -19.32 15.57 -30.23
N THR A 594 -18.95 16.81 -30.52
CA THR A 594 -18.14 17.20 -31.68
C THR A 594 -16.86 17.94 -31.27
N PRO A 595 -15.84 18.06 -32.15
CA PRO A 595 -14.61 18.81 -31.88
C PRO A 595 -14.87 20.28 -31.49
N GLU A 596 -15.91 20.89 -32.06
CA GLU A 596 -16.29 22.28 -31.82
C GLU A 596 -16.82 22.46 -30.39
N LEU A 597 -17.72 21.57 -29.94
CA LEU A 597 -18.17 21.55 -28.54
C LEU A 597 -17.00 21.30 -27.57
N MET A 598 -16.05 20.46 -27.96
CA MET A 598 -14.84 20.17 -27.20
C MET A 598 -13.83 21.34 -27.12
N THR A 599 -14.14 22.51 -27.70
CA THR A 599 -13.40 23.77 -27.47
C THR A 599 -13.85 24.51 -26.20
N PHE A 600 -15.11 24.38 -25.78
CA PHE A 600 -15.64 24.94 -24.53
C PHE A 600 -15.24 24.11 -23.29
N ALA A 601 -14.87 22.85 -23.51
CA ALA A 601 -14.45 21.89 -22.51
C ALA A 601 -13.09 22.25 -21.86
N LYS A 602 -12.89 21.86 -20.59
CA LYS A 602 -11.60 22.05 -19.89
C LYS A 602 -10.44 21.39 -20.65
N LYS A 603 -9.24 21.95 -20.45
CA LYS A 603 -7.98 21.32 -20.90
C LYS A 603 -7.66 20.03 -20.12
N ARG A 604 -7.96 20.00 -18.82
CA ARG A 604 -7.87 18.81 -17.96
C ARG A 604 -9.29 18.32 -17.66
N MET A 605 -9.81 17.47 -18.53
CA MET A 605 -11.00 16.63 -18.30
C MET A 605 -10.88 15.34 -19.11
N VAL A 606 -11.79 14.40 -18.90
CA VAL A 606 -11.85 13.13 -19.63
C VAL A 606 -13.22 12.89 -20.25
N VAL A 607 -13.26 12.29 -21.45
CA VAL A 607 -14.47 11.84 -22.14
C VAL A 607 -14.55 10.31 -22.06
N MET A 608 -15.64 9.81 -21.49
CA MET A 608 -15.91 8.41 -21.21
C MET A 608 -17.22 7.96 -21.85
N HIS A 609 -17.30 6.68 -22.22
CA HIS A 609 -18.47 6.07 -22.83
C HIS A 609 -18.42 4.54 -22.64
N PRO A 610 -19.48 3.86 -22.14
CA PRO A 610 -19.46 2.42 -21.83
C PRO A 610 -19.42 1.51 -23.08
N LEU A 611 -19.71 2.09 -24.26
CA LEU A 611 -19.73 1.46 -25.59
C LEU A 611 -20.83 0.39 -25.78
N PRO A 612 -21.42 0.28 -27.00
CA PRO A 612 -20.96 0.82 -28.26
C PRO A 612 -21.51 2.24 -28.48
N ARG A 613 -20.71 3.11 -29.10
CA ARG A 613 -21.25 4.35 -29.69
C ARG A 613 -21.84 4.06 -31.07
N VAL A 614 -22.75 4.91 -31.53
CA VAL A 614 -23.33 4.88 -32.87
C VAL A 614 -23.08 6.20 -33.61
N PHE A 615 -23.38 7.34 -32.97
CA PHE A 615 -23.25 8.69 -33.52
C PHE A 615 -22.95 9.76 -32.45
N GLU A 616 -23.27 9.49 -31.18
CA GLU A 616 -23.24 10.40 -30.02
C GLU A 616 -21.85 10.95 -29.68
N ILE A 617 -20.78 10.34 -30.21
CA ILE A 617 -19.43 10.90 -30.20
C ILE A 617 -18.91 10.83 -31.64
N SER A 618 -18.60 11.99 -32.22
CA SER A 618 -17.99 12.09 -33.54
C SER A 618 -16.66 11.30 -33.58
N PRO A 619 -16.39 10.49 -34.63
CA PRO A 619 -15.11 9.78 -34.77
C PRO A 619 -13.88 10.70 -34.73
N SER A 620 -14.03 11.98 -35.10
CA SER A 620 -12.96 12.98 -35.00
C SER A 620 -12.50 13.29 -33.57
N ILE A 621 -13.21 12.80 -32.54
CA ILE A 621 -12.80 12.87 -31.13
C ILE A 621 -11.79 11.77 -30.76
N ASP A 622 -11.63 10.71 -31.57
CA ASP A 622 -10.71 9.60 -31.25
C ASP A 622 -9.22 10.01 -31.13
N THR A 623 -8.86 11.16 -31.71
CA THR A 623 -7.52 11.73 -31.65
C THR A 623 -7.36 12.82 -30.57
N ASP A 624 -8.43 13.22 -29.88
CA ASP A 624 -8.34 14.11 -28.73
C ASP A 624 -7.77 13.32 -27.53
N PRO A 625 -6.68 13.76 -26.87
CA PRO A 625 -6.10 13.04 -25.74
C PRO A 625 -7.09 12.85 -24.57
N ARG A 626 -8.11 13.70 -24.46
CA ARG A 626 -9.18 13.60 -23.45
C ARG A 626 -10.12 12.43 -23.72
N ALA A 627 -10.15 11.86 -24.93
CA ALA A 627 -10.95 10.68 -25.26
C ALA A 627 -10.37 9.42 -24.61
N ALA A 628 -11.04 8.90 -23.58
CA ALA A 628 -10.59 7.73 -22.82
C ALA A 628 -11.47 6.49 -22.99
N TYR A 629 -12.57 6.50 -23.74
CA TYR A 629 -13.50 5.36 -23.85
C TYR A 629 -12.87 4.04 -24.34
N PHE A 630 -11.76 4.09 -25.09
CA PHE A 630 -10.96 2.88 -25.38
C PHE A 630 -10.07 2.45 -24.21
N ARG A 631 -9.41 3.39 -23.51
CA ARG A 631 -8.64 3.13 -22.27
C ARG A 631 -9.54 2.60 -21.15
N GLN A 632 -10.76 3.11 -21.04
CA GLN A 632 -11.86 2.63 -20.21
C GLN A 632 -12.21 1.17 -20.54
N ALA A 633 -12.41 0.83 -21.82
CA ALA A 633 -12.69 -0.54 -22.22
C ALA A 633 -11.56 -1.53 -21.85
N GLU A 634 -10.29 -1.10 -21.96
CA GLU A 634 -9.12 -1.89 -21.54
C GLU A 634 -9.02 -2.01 -20.01
N ASN A 635 -9.18 -0.90 -19.28
CA ASN A 635 -9.27 -0.86 -17.81
C ASN A 635 -10.33 -1.86 -17.27
N GLY A 636 -11.40 -2.06 -18.05
CA GLY A 636 -12.42 -3.08 -17.81
C GLY A 636 -11.89 -4.51 -17.66
N MET A 637 -10.80 -4.88 -18.34
CA MET A 637 -10.15 -6.18 -18.17
C MET A 637 -9.46 -6.27 -16.81
N TYR A 638 -8.64 -5.29 -16.45
CA TYR A 638 -7.85 -5.31 -15.20
C TYR A 638 -8.72 -5.30 -13.95
N VAL A 639 -9.81 -4.51 -13.95
CA VAL A 639 -10.77 -4.47 -12.84
C VAL A 639 -11.52 -5.80 -12.69
N ARG A 640 -11.80 -6.52 -13.79
CA ARG A 640 -12.41 -7.86 -13.74
C ARG A 640 -11.42 -8.91 -13.28
N MET A 641 -10.14 -8.82 -13.68
CA MET A 641 -9.09 -9.68 -13.15
C MET A 641 -9.02 -9.54 -11.62
N ALA A 642 -8.94 -8.32 -11.10
CA ALA A 642 -8.95 -8.05 -9.66
C ALA A 642 -10.21 -8.59 -8.96
N LEU A 643 -11.38 -8.38 -9.55
CA LEU A 643 -12.65 -8.84 -8.99
C LEU A 643 -12.76 -10.37 -8.92
N LEU A 644 -12.38 -11.08 -10.00
CA LEU A 644 -12.37 -12.55 -10.04
C LEU A 644 -11.38 -13.13 -9.02
N ALA A 645 -10.19 -12.55 -8.92
CA ALA A 645 -9.13 -12.94 -7.99
C ALA A 645 -9.59 -12.82 -6.52
N LEU A 646 -10.12 -11.65 -6.14
CA LEU A 646 -10.64 -11.37 -4.80
C LEU A 646 -11.83 -12.25 -4.43
N ILE A 647 -12.78 -12.48 -5.34
CA ILE A 647 -13.95 -13.35 -5.06
C ILE A 647 -13.55 -14.81 -4.91
N LEU A 648 -12.55 -15.29 -5.65
CA LEU A 648 -12.06 -16.68 -5.57
C LEU A 648 -10.99 -16.90 -4.49
N GLY A 649 -10.68 -15.87 -3.67
CA GLY A 649 -9.75 -15.98 -2.55
C GLY A 649 -8.30 -16.20 -2.97
N ARG A 650 -7.89 -15.59 -4.09
CA ARG A 650 -6.52 -15.66 -4.64
C ARG A 650 -6.00 -14.24 -4.80
N CYS A 651 -5.08 -13.85 -3.93
CA CYS A 651 -4.51 -12.51 -3.82
C CYS A 651 -2.98 -12.62 -3.80
#